data_AF-A0A7X7QLD9-F1
#
_entry.id   AF-A0A7X7QLD9-F1
#
_cell.length_a   1.000
_cell.length_b   1.000
_cell.length_c   1.000
_cell.angle_alpha   90.00
_cell.angle_beta   90.00
_cell.angle_gamma   90.00
#
_symmetry.space_group_name_H-M   'P 1'
#
loop_
_entity.id
_entity.type
_entity.pdbx_description
1 polymer ?
#
loop_
_entity_poly.entity_id
_entity_poly.type
_entity_poly.pdbx_seq_one_letter_code
_entity_poly.pdbx_strand_id
1 'polypeptide(L)'
;MATRCASLLIAAFAATSLATAAEPVMVLDFRGADHGWVGNAHVRSVAATPEGLAYVCSDDEDPWLEGPPPERLPTGTSFRLILRLKAEGGDRGGEVFYGRNFRSGDSVRFTITDDGQWHDYELLLPPLPPGSRLRLDPGSQGGRGVVESLRAVVLEPLTPITFTPPGAPSEALPWVVESGDVVVRHSGALWNGFRLEVGGKAMAAGLGEARIGYRTAAGTGFLEIGPGDTQARQVDGALELKARRRDADGVAWQLTRRFEPGTGTATGSIRVSTRVEVERDREVFHLPWLTLFPGFRTFGERKTQALLPGVEYLDDEPSSSEADVRGPKAARHLVDDLKLCFPLMALCHEGRYLGVTWDRAERPAAVFDSPDRIFLSGAHLMALWYPGVGPCREEAMLSPLDSVTLAAGVPLEFAFTLLGGPGETVVPAVQHWLRLRPLPAPPEFPGGLEAARHLLARGWVDSAAYHDGLWRHAVWGESFLPQRAADAAAFMRWLSGQSGDAALDDRLAGAVEAGLREVGGRWHDAVSHVPLAPLPALVFGDIQADLERRLGEARERLRAMPADGVVRYERREGGPDCASTHTANHANGLAAAALVGLAEVACWSGDASVAAEVIALVDRQTALYGGGVPRGAQTWEMPLHTPDILASARLVRLYTLAYALSGEPRHLAQARYWAWTGVPFVYLDPPVDAPVGLYATIAVLGATHWHAPFWIGLPVQWCGLVYRSALLDLARLDGEHAATWERLATGITRAGLQMTFPLDDAERRGLLPDFFHLRAQRPDGPAINPGTVQAGLPEAYGQAPLLDFRVVGPRRWRVLAPGRVTPLEDMPPGGIRLRVEPWPTTPCDVHLAGVQKAPSAITWTGAEPATHRHHAALGCLTVRLRGPGELTVIE
;
A
#
# COMPACT_ATOMS: atom_id res chain seq x y z
N MET A 1 -5.80 24.28 -28.63
CA MET A 1 -6.70 25.38 -28.21
C MET A 1 -7.32 24.97 -26.88
N ALA A 2 -6.66 24.97 -25.73
CA ALA A 2 -5.72 25.88 -25.08
C ALA A 2 -6.35 27.23 -24.67
N THR A 3 -6.51 27.39 -23.35
CA THR A 3 -6.68 28.63 -22.56
C THR A 3 -7.95 29.45 -22.71
N ARG A 4 -8.85 29.34 -21.70
CA ARG A 4 -9.47 30.43 -20.90
C ARG A 4 -10.81 29.96 -20.33
N CYS A 5 -10.82 29.63 -19.03
CA CYS A 5 -11.93 29.77 -18.07
C CYS A 5 -11.55 29.01 -16.78
N ALA A 6 -10.51 29.49 -16.09
CA ALA A 6 -10.10 29.01 -14.79
C ALA A 6 -9.79 30.24 -13.92
N SER A 7 -10.83 30.98 -13.55
CA SER A 7 -10.78 32.08 -12.58
C SER A 7 -12.23 32.33 -12.14
N LEU A 8 -12.48 32.31 -10.83
CA LEU A 8 -13.79 32.42 -10.14
C LEU A 8 -14.56 31.11 -9.91
N LEU A 9 -14.08 30.33 -8.93
CA LEU A 9 -14.92 29.63 -7.94
C LEU A 9 -14.02 29.19 -6.77
N ILE A 10 -13.42 30.18 -6.10
CA ILE A 10 -12.95 30.05 -4.71
C ILE A 10 -14.06 30.71 -3.89
N ALA A 11 -15.00 29.90 -3.43
CA ALA A 11 -15.92 30.24 -2.36
C ALA A 11 -16.06 28.99 -1.49
N ALA A 12 -15.49 29.09 -0.30
CA ALA A 12 -15.43 28.08 0.74
C ALA A 12 -16.79 27.42 0.99
N PHE A 13 -16.84 26.10 0.85
CA PHE A 13 -17.71 25.26 1.67
C PHE A 13 -16.90 24.84 2.91
N ALA A 14 -16.59 25.81 3.76
CA ALA A 14 -16.40 25.52 5.17
C ALA A 14 -17.81 25.51 5.78
N ALA A 15 -18.55 24.44 5.54
CA ALA A 15 -19.68 24.12 6.40
C ALA A 15 -19.07 23.72 7.74
N THR A 16 -18.87 24.70 8.63
CA THR A 16 -18.61 24.43 10.04
C THR A 16 -19.87 23.76 10.59
N SER A 17 -19.88 22.43 10.54
CA SER A 17 -20.82 21.63 11.31
C SER A 17 -20.56 21.95 12.78
N LEU A 18 -21.42 22.76 13.39
CA LEU A 18 -21.54 22.78 14.84
C LEU A 18 -22.27 21.50 15.24
N ALA A 19 -21.58 20.37 15.10
CA ALA A 19 -21.93 19.14 15.79
C ALA A 19 -22.00 19.50 17.28
N THR A 20 -23.18 19.38 17.88
CA THR A 20 -23.32 19.52 19.33
C THR A 20 -22.69 18.28 19.96
N ALA A 21 -21.36 18.31 20.10
CA ALA A 21 -20.62 17.26 20.77
C ALA A 21 -21.16 17.13 22.21
N ALA A 22 -21.43 15.91 22.64
CA ALA A 22 -21.79 15.65 24.03
C ALA A 22 -20.71 16.25 24.96
N GLU A 23 -21.13 16.94 26.01
CA GLU A 23 -20.17 17.55 26.93
C GLU A 23 -19.26 16.48 27.55
N PRO A 24 -17.94 16.67 27.51
CA PRO A 24 -17.01 15.69 28.02
C PRO A 24 -17.13 15.58 29.55
N VAL A 25 -17.26 14.36 30.05
CA VAL A 25 -17.24 14.06 31.47
C VAL A 25 -15.80 14.16 31.97
N MET A 26 -15.60 14.90 33.06
CA MET A 26 -14.29 14.92 33.74
C MET A 26 -14.03 13.55 34.39
N VAL A 27 -13.02 12.84 33.88
CA VAL A 27 -12.56 11.54 34.42
C VAL A 27 -11.60 11.79 35.57
N LEU A 28 -10.56 12.60 35.35
CA LEU A 28 -9.59 13.04 36.36
C LEU A 28 -9.20 14.50 36.10
N ASP A 29 -9.16 15.31 37.16
CA ASP A 29 -8.65 16.69 37.14
C ASP A 29 -7.42 16.76 38.05
N PHE A 30 -6.23 16.84 37.46
CA PHE A 30 -4.97 16.76 38.21
C PHE A 30 -4.54 18.09 38.85
N ARG A 31 -5.32 19.16 38.70
CA ARG A 31 -4.97 20.47 39.28
C ARG A 31 -5.06 20.40 40.80
N GLY A 32 -3.90 20.36 41.44
CA GLY A 32 -3.75 20.24 42.90
C GLY A 32 -3.97 18.84 43.47
N ALA A 33 -4.10 17.80 42.64
CA ALA A 33 -4.30 16.42 43.08
C ALA A 33 -3.54 15.42 42.19
N ASP A 34 -2.92 14.40 42.79
CA ASP A 34 -2.24 13.32 42.05
C ASP A 34 -3.16 12.14 41.72
N HIS A 35 -4.31 12.03 42.40
CA HIS A 35 -5.24 10.90 42.31
C HIS A 35 -4.56 9.54 42.52
N GLY A 36 -3.47 9.50 43.30
CA GLY A 36 -2.66 8.30 43.51
C GLY A 36 -1.89 7.83 42.28
N TRP A 37 -1.70 8.69 41.26
CA TRP A 37 -0.83 8.39 40.13
C TRP A 37 0.63 8.44 40.53
N VAL A 38 1.39 7.44 40.07
CA VAL A 38 2.82 7.30 40.34
C VAL A 38 3.58 7.07 39.03
N GLY A 39 4.85 7.44 39.04
CA GLY A 39 5.78 7.10 37.96
C GLY A 39 6.52 5.79 38.25
N ASN A 40 6.96 5.12 37.20
CA ASN A 40 7.88 3.99 37.33
C ASN A 40 9.31 4.44 37.70
N ALA A 41 10.27 3.51 37.68
CA ALA A 41 11.67 3.79 38.02
C ALA A 41 12.35 4.80 37.08
N HIS A 42 11.81 5.01 35.87
CA HIS A 42 12.34 5.92 34.85
C HIS A 42 11.65 7.31 34.88
N VAL A 43 10.82 7.56 35.89
CA VAL A 43 10.25 8.88 36.17
C VAL A 43 10.89 9.44 37.44
N ARG A 44 11.76 10.44 37.28
CA ARG A 44 12.53 11.06 38.38
C ARG A 44 11.65 11.75 39.41
N SER A 45 10.54 12.36 38.98
CA SER A 45 9.61 13.01 39.88
C SER A 45 8.21 13.04 39.31
N VAL A 46 7.21 12.84 40.18
CA VAL A 46 5.79 13.08 39.92
C VAL A 46 5.26 13.95 41.06
N ALA A 47 4.61 15.06 40.75
CA ALA A 47 4.08 15.98 41.76
C ALA A 47 2.77 16.63 41.30
N ALA A 48 1.78 16.65 42.20
CA ALA A 48 0.59 17.45 42.01
C ALA A 48 0.93 18.95 42.12
N THR A 49 0.54 19.72 41.12
CA THR A 49 0.73 21.18 41.07
C THR A 49 -0.60 21.86 40.76
N PRO A 50 -0.73 23.19 40.96
CA PRO A 50 -1.93 23.92 40.54
C PRO A 50 -2.25 23.81 39.04
N GLU A 51 -1.25 23.49 38.19
CA GLU A 51 -1.43 23.30 36.75
C GLU A 51 -1.82 21.87 36.36
N GLY A 52 -1.56 20.89 37.23
CA GLY A 52 -1.77 19.47 36.91
C GLY A 52 -0.73 18.56 37.55
N LEU A 53 -0.67 17.31 37.07
CA LEU A 53 0.32 16.30 37.48
C LEU A 53 1.61 16.55 36.69
N ALA A 54 2.59 17.18 37.33
CA ALA A 54 3.89 17.42 36.75
C ALA A 54 4.75 16.16 36.83
N TYR A 55 5.45 15.83 35.74
CA TYR A 55 6.40 14.73 35.68
C TYR A 55 7.73 15.16 35.06
N VAL A 56 8.80 14.46 35.45
CA VAL A 56 10.12 14.58 34.83
C VAL A 56 10.66 13.17 34.62
N CYS A 57 10.95 12.81 33.38
CA CYS A 57 11.50 11.51 33.04
C CYS A 57 13.03 11.50 33.16
N SER A 58 13.61 10.32 33.36
CA SER A 58 15.04 10.10 33.13
C SER A 58 15.32 9.96 31.64
N ASP A 59 16.61 9.96 31.30
CA ASP A 59 17.09 9.67 29.94
C ASP A 59 17.06 8.16 29.61
N ASP A 60 16.68 7.32 30.58
CA ASP A 60 16.45 5.87 30.39
C ASP A 60 15.12 5.59 29.65
N GLU A 61 15.03 4.41 29.02
CA GLU A 61 13.87 3.98 28.22
C GLU A 61 12.61 3.63 29.04
N ASP A 62 11.44 3.77 28.42
CA ASP A 62 10.11 3.35 28.91
C ASP A 62 9.63 4.05 30.20
N PRO A 63 9.66 5.40 30.30
CA PRO A 63 8.99 6.09 31.40
C PRO A 63 7.47 5.97 31.28
N TRP A 64 6.79 5.72 32.39
CA TRP A 64 5.32 5.72 32.41
C TRP A 64 4.74 6.18 33.74
N LEU A 65 3.50 6.69 33.66
CA LEU A 65 2.67 7.14 34.76
C LEU A 65 1.42 6.27 34.83
N GLU A 66 1.03 5.81 36.01
CA GLU A 66 -0.21 5.03 36.17
C GLU A 66 -0.91 5.35 37.49
N GLY A 67 -2.23 5.15 37.53
CA GLY A 67 -3.04 5.35 38.72
C GLY A 67 -4.01 4.22 39.04
N PRO A 68 -4.78 4.36 40.13
CA PRO A 68 -5.92 3.49 40.43
C PRO A 68 -7.04 3.65 39.37
N PRO A 69 -8.01 2.71 39.31
CA PRO A 69 -9.17 2.85 38.43
C PRO A 69 -9.93 4.17 38.68
N PRO A 70 -10.09 5.06 37.68
CA PRO A 70 -10.85 6.28 37.86
C PRO A 70 -12.35 5.96 38.02
N GLU A 71 -13.00 6.52 39.05
CA GLU A 71 -14.41 6.27 39.35
C GLU A 71 -15.35 6.67 38.19
N ARG A 72 -15.00 7.75 37.49
CA ARG A 72 -15.77 8.32 36.37
C ARG A 72 -15.32 7.84 34.99
N LEU A 73 -14.44 6.84 34.93
CA LEU A 73 -14.03 6.27 33.64
C LEU A 73 -15.24 5.56 33.01
N PRO A 74 -15.63 5.88 31.76
CA PRO A 74 -16.72 5.16 31.10
C PRO A 74 -16.41 3.67 30.95
N THR A 75 -17.43 2.84 31.12
CA THR A 75 -17.34 1.38 31.01
C THR A 75 -18.47 0.84 30.16
N GLY A 76 -18.25 -0.28 29.46
CA GLY A 76 -19.29 -0.97 28.69
C GLY A 76 -19.61 -0.37 27.31
N THR A 77 -19.16 0.84 27.03
CA THR A 77 -19.31 1.53 25.73
C THR A 77 -17.98 2.16 25.33
N SER A 78 -17.69 2.23 24.02
CA SER A 78 -16.53 2.96 23.51
C SER A 78 -16.63 4.44 23.88
N PHE A 79 -15.49 5.09 24.08
CA PHE A 79 -15.45 6.51 24.40
C PHE A 79 -14.20 7.17 23.82
N ARG A 80 -14.28 8.48 23.59
CA ARG A 80 -13.12 9.30 23.23
C ARG A 80 -12.54 9.90 24.50
N LEU A 81 -11.32 9.50 24.84
CA LEU A 81 -10.53 10.10 25.91
C LEU A 81 -9.84 11.36 25.38
N ILE A 82 -10.02 12.48 26.07
CA ILE A 82 -9.35 13.75 25.80
C ILE A 82 -8.28 13.93 26.89
N LEU A 83 -7.03 13.74 26.51
CA LEU A 83 -5.86 13.98 27.34
C LEU A 83 -5.38 15.42 27.11
N ARG A 84 -5.38 16.23 28.17
CA ARG A 84 -4.82 17.59 28.11
C ARG A 84 -3.42 17.61 28.69
N LEU A 85 -2.42 17.73 27.81
CA LEU A 85 -1.01 17.55 28.15
C LEU A 85 -0.16 18.70 27.60
N LYS A 86 0.79 19.15 28.41
CA LYS A 86 1.91 20.01 28.05
C LYS A 86 3.20 19.22 28.20
N ALA A 87 4.03 19.13 27.17
CA ALA A 87 5.28 18.37 27.20
C ALA A 87 6.41 19.17 26.52
N GLU A 88 7.64 19.03 27.02
CA GLU A 88 8.86 19.58 26.41
C GLU A 88 10.10 18.70 26.68
N GLY A 89 11.01 18.66 25.70
CA GLY A 89 12.36 18.11 25.86
C GLY A 89 12.42 16.58 25.90
N GLY A 90 11.37 15.90 25.45
CA GLY A 90 11.32 14.45 25.27
C GLY A 90 11.17 14.07 23.81
N ASP A 91 11.06 12.77 23.53
CA ASP A 91 10.56 12.36 22.23
C ASP A 91 9.05 12.62 22.08
N ARG A 92 8.55 12.41 20.85
CA ARG A 92 7.17 12.71 20.49
C ARG A 92 6.24 11.49 20.55
N GLY A 93 6.70 10.35 21.06
CA GLY A 93 5.92 9.12 21.12
C GLY A 93 5.03 9.09 22.36
N GLY A 94 3.72 9.24 22.21
CA GLY A 94 2.77 9.08 23.30
C GLY A 94 2.02 7.76 23.20
N GLU A 95 1.77 7.10 24.34
CA GLU A 95 0.92 5.92 24.40
C GLU A 95 0.03 5.91 25.65
N VAL A 96 -1.24 5.54 25.51
CA VAL A 96 -2.16 5.32 26.64
C VAL A 96 -2.56 3.85 26.67
N PHE A 97 -2.16 3.14 27.72
CA PHE A 97 -2.60 1.79 28.01
C PHE A 97 -3.88 1.79 28.84
N TYR A 98 -4.72 0.79 28.62
CA TYR A 98 -6.00 0.64 29.31
C TYR A 98 -6.26 -0.81 29.76
N GLY A 99 -7.13 -0.98 30.75
CA GLY A 99 -7.62 -2.29 31.20
C GLY A 99 -7.37 -2.55 32.68
N ARG A 100 -7.85 -3.70 33.19
CA ARG A 100 -7.62 -4.09 34.60
C ARG A 100 -6.15 -4.39 34.90
N ASN A 101 -5.46 -4.92 33.89
CA ASN A 101 -4.02 -5.13 33.84
C ASN A 101 -3.54 -4.65 32.48
N PHE A 102 -2.37 -4.01 32.41
CA PHE A 102 -1.82 -3.54 31.15
C PHE A 102 -1.17 -4.70 30.39
N ARG A 103 -1.46 -4.78 29.09
CA ARG A 103 -0.93 -5.79 28.18
C ARG A 103 -0.49 -5.11 26.89
N SER A 104 0.52 -5.69 26.24
CA SER A 104 0.91 -5.27 24.90
C SER A 104 -0.28 -5.37 23.95
N GLY A 105 -0.65 -4.26 23.31
CA GLY A 105 -1.78 -4.17 22.38
C GLY A 105 -3.07 -3.60 22.97
N ASP A 106 -3.19 -3.49 24.30
CA ASP A 106 -4.31 -2.80 24.98
C ASP A 106 -3.96 -1.31 25.18
N SER A 107 -3.64 -0.64 24.08
CA SER A 107 -3.16 0.75 24.10
C SER A 107 -3.58 1.55 22.85
N VAL A 108 -3.53 2.87 22.98
CA VAL A 108 -3.67 3.83 21.86
C VAL A 108 -2.41 4.71 21.81
N ARG A 109 -1.73 4.72 20.66
CA ARG A 109 -0.58 5.57 20.40
C ARG A 109 -1.00 6.90 19.79
N PHE A 110 -0.28 7.96 20.12
CA PHE A 110 -0.46 9.31 19.61
C PHE A 110 0.89 10.04 19.51
N THR A 111 0.94 11.13 18.75
CA THR A 111 2.15 11.95 18.65
C THR A 111 2.02 13.13 19.59
N ILE A 112 2.95 13.27 20.53
CA ILE A 112 3.04 14.41 21.43
C ILE A 112 3.61 15.62 20.68
N THR A 113 2.94 16.76 20.83
CA THR A 113 3.48 18.07 20.45
C THR A 113 4.41 18.56 21.57
N ASP A 114 5.71 18.41 21.33
CA ASP A 114 6.78 18.75 22.26
C ASP A 114 7.22 20.23 22.10
N ASP A 115 6.34 21.18 22.44
CA ASP A 115 6.57 22.62 22.29
C ASP A 115 6.39 23.41 23.59
N GLY A 116 6.20 22.71 24.72
CA GLY A 116 5.94 23.31 26.01
C GLY A 116 4.59 24.05 26.10
N GLN A 117 3.67 23.83 25.17
CA GLN A 117 2.31 24.39 25.19
C GLN A 117 1.26 23.32 25.54
N TRP A 118 0.06 23.78 25.90
CA TRP A 118 -1.07 22.90 26.16
C TRP A 118 -1.70 22.39 24.87
N HIS A 119 -1.85 21.08 24.75
CA HIS A 119 -2.55 20.42 23.65
C HIS A 119 -3.58 19.43 24.18
N ASP A 120 -4.69 19.29 23.43
CA ASP A 120 -5.69 18.26 23.64
C ASP A 120 -5.44 17.11 22.66
N TYR A 121 -5.28 15.90 23.18
CA TYR A 121 -5.11 14.67 22.42
C TYR A 121 -6.36 13.82 22.55
N GLU A 122 -7.00 13.54 21.41
CA GLU A 122 -8.23 12.74 21.34
C GLU A 122 -7.90 11.29 20.99
N LEU A 123 -8.19 10.37 21.92
CA LEU A 123 -7.85 8.95 21.83
C LEU A 123 -9.13 8.11 21.89
N LEU A 124 -9.37 7.29 20.87
CA LEU A 124 -10.53 6.39 20.84
C LEU A 124 -10.23 5.12 21.65
N LEU A 125 -10.94 4.92 22.76
CA LEU A 125 -10.82 3.72 23.59
C LEU A 125 -12.00 2.77 23.36
N PRO A 126 -11.75 1.45 23.33
CA PRO A 126 -12.81 0.45 23.20
C PRO A 126 -13.68 0.37 24.46
N PRO A 127 -14.78 -0.40 24.45
CA PRO A 127 -15.57 -0.64 25.65
C PRO A 127 -14.71 -1.28 26.74
N LEU A 128 -14.55 -0.59 27.88
CA LEU A 128 -13.73 -1.08 28.99
C LEU A 128 -14.59 -1.80 30.05
N PRO A 129 -14.08 -2.89 30.66
CA PRO A 129 -14.75 -3.52 31.78
C PRO A 129 -14.65 -2.65 33.05
N PRO A 130 -15.61 -2.77 34.00
CA PRO A 130 -15.50 -2.12 35.30
C PRO A 130 -14.19 -2.46 36.02
N GLY A 131 -13.60 -1.46 36.67
CA GLY A 131 -12.30 -1.55 37.35
C GLY A 131 -11.08 -1.42 36.43
N SER A 132 -11.26 -0.96 35.19
CA SER A 132 -10.14 -0.65 34.29
C SER A 132 -9.34 0.56 34.77
N ARG A 133 -8.03 0.50 34.55
CA ARG A 133 -7.06 1.55 34.85
C ARG A 133 -6.56 2.19 33.55
N LEU A 134 -5.89 3.32 33.70
CA LEU A 134 -5.15 3.99 32.63
C LEU A 134 -3.68 4.11 33.02
N ARG A 135 -2.79 3.93 32.05
CA ARG A 135 -1.36 4.23 32.12
C ARG A 135 -1.02 5.14 30.95
N LEU A 136 -0.26 6.20 31.21
CA LEU A 136 0.24 7.15 30.22
C LEU A 136 1.75 7.00 30.11
N ASP A 137 2.20 6.81 28.87
CA ASP A 137 3.60 6.79 28.49
C ASP A 137 3.87 8.11 27.78
N PRO A 138 4.54 9.07 28.43
CA PRO A 138 4.74 10.43 27.92
C PRO A 138 5.94 10.55 26.97
N GLY A 139 6.38 9.45 26.35
CA GLY A 139 7.63 9.36 25.60
C GLY A 139 8.24 7.97 25.73
N SER A 140 9.16 7.62 24.83
CA SER A 140 10.05 6.48 24.99
C SER A 140 11.34 6.80 25.77
N GLN A 141 11.81 8.05 25.77
CA GLN A 141 12.99 8.52 26.50
C GLN A 141 12.90 10.02 26.84
N GLY A 142 13.37 10.39 28.04
CA GLY A 142 13.55 11.80 28.43
C GLY A 142 12.25 12.60 28.55
N GLY A 143 12.40 13.92 28.68
CA GLY A 143 11.29 14.87 28.70
C GLY A 143 10.67 15.19 30.05
N ARG A 144 9.89 16.26 30.05
CA ARG A 144 9.07 16.68 31.19
C ARG A 144 7.74 17.23 30.71
N GLY A 145 6.75 17.21 31.59
CA GLY A 145 5.45 17.75 31.23
C GLY A 145 4.49 17.87 32.40
N VAL A 146 3.29 18.30 32.07
CA VAL A 146 2.16 18.44 33.00
C VAL A 146 0.92 17.87 32.34
N VAL A 147 0.28 16.91 33.00
CA VAL A 147 -1.06 16.44 32.63
C VAL A 147 -2.07 17.26 33.40
N GLU A 148 -2.89 18.08 32.74
CA GLU A 148 -3.92 18.87 33.42
C GLU A 148 -5.13 18.00 33.75
N SER A 149 -5.65 17.27 32.76
CA SER A 149 -6.88 16.50 32.92
C SER A 149 -7.01 15.34 31.95
N LEU A 150 -7.84 14.38 32.35
CA LEU A 150 -8.43 13.35 31.50
C LEU A 150 -9.93 13.58 31.46
N ARG A 151 -10.48 13.77 30.26
CA ARG A 151 -11.92 13.91 30.04
C ARG A 151 -12.39 12.83 29.08
N ALA A 152 -13.66 12.46 29.10
CA ALA A 152 -14.20 11.43 28.22
C ALA A 152 -15.54 11.82 27.62
N VAL A 153 -15.72 11.51 26.33
CA VAL A 153 -16.99 11.61 25.62
C VAL A 153 -17.45 10.19 25.28
N VAL A 154 -18.55 9.73 25.88
CA VAL A 154 -19.13 8.41 25.56
C VAL A 154 -19.66 8.44 24.13
N LEU A 155 -19.31 7.42 23.34
CA LEU A 155 -19.69 7.34 21.93
C LEU A 155 -20.94 6.47 21.79
N GLU A 156 -22.09 7.07 22.08
CA GLU A 156 -23.39 6.45 21.82
C GLU A 156 -23.90 6.86 20.43
N PRO A 157 -24.37 5.91 19.61
CA PRO A 157 -25.00 6.24 18.33
C PRO A 157 -26.20 7.15 18.54
N LEU A 158 -26.37 8.13 17.65
CA LEU A 158 -27.48 9.07 17.69
C LEU A 158 -28.84 8.34 17.71
N THR A 159 -28.95 7.31 16.89
CA THR A 159 -30.03 6.32 16.94
C THR A 159 -29.52 5.01 16.34
N PRO A 160 -29.86 3.85 16.91
CA PRO A 160 -29.57 2.57 16.27
C PRO A 160 -30.25 2.48 14.90
N ILE A 161 -29.50 2.08 13.88
CA ILE A 161 -30.05 1.73 12.56
C ILE A 161 -30.24 0.22 12.50
N THR A 162 -31.48 -0.21 12.33
CA THR A 162 -31.80 -1.63 12.10
C THR A 162 -31.68 -1.95 10.63
N PHE A 163 -30.76 -2.86 10.30
CA PHE A 163 -30.60 -3.44 8.98
C PHE A 163 -31.36 -4.77 8.92
N THR A 164 -32.21 -4.94 7.91
CA THR A 164 -33.05 -6.13 7.73
C THR A 164 -32.77 -6.81 6.40
N PRO A 165 -32.93 -8.13 6.29
CA PRO A 165 -32.76 -8.84 5.03
C PRO A 165 -33.55 -8.19 3.89
N PRO A 166 -32.95 -8.00 2.70
CA PRO A 166 -33.65 -7.44 1.57
C PRO A 166 -34.80 -8.34 1.13
N GLY A 167 -35.92 -7.71 0.79
CA GLY A 167 -37.07 -8.36 0.16
C GLY A 167 -36.73 -8.94 -1.23
N ALA A 168 -37.73 -9.56 -1.87
CA ALA A 168 -37.56 -10.07 -3.23
C ALA A 168 -37.19 -8.92 -4.21
N PRO A 169 -36.23 -9.12 -5.14
CA PRO A 169 -35.95 -8.15 -6.18
C PRO A 169 -37.20 -7.84 -7.01
N SER A 170 -37.31 -6.62 -7.54
CA SER A 170 -38.39 -6.29 -8.47
C SER A 170 -38.32 -7.16 -9.72
N GLU A 171 -39.44 -7.79 -10.09
CA GLU A 171 -39.53 -8.60 -11.31
C GLU A 171 -39.76 -7.72 -12.56
N ALA A 172 -40.57 -6.67 -12.43
CA ALA A 172 -40.82 -5.72 -13.50
C ALA A 172 -39.71 -4.66 -13.57
N LEU A 173 -38.76 -4.84 -14.50
CA LEU A 173 -37.64 -3.94 -14.74
C LEU A 173 -37.67 -3.38 -16.19
N PRO A 174 -38.64 -2.52 -16.53
CA PRO A 174 -38.87 -2.10 -17.92
C PRO A 174 -37.82 -1.11 -18.45
N TRP A 175 -37.07 -0.45 -17.56
CA TRP A 175 -36.08 0.56 -17.96
C TRP A 175 -34.70 -0.07 -18.06
N VAL A 176 -33.96 0.26 -19.12
CA VAL A 176 -32.66 -0.35 -19.42
C VAL A 176 -31.64 0.74 -19.72
N VAL A 177 -30.49 0.68 -19.07
CA VAL A 177 -29.29 1.47 -19.40
C VAL A 177 -28.15 0.50 -19.64
N GLU A 178 -27.46 0.62 -20.77
CA GLU A 178 -26.44 -0.33 -21.22
C GLU A 178 -25.16 0.40 -21.65
N SER A 179 -24.01 -0.15 -21.24
CA SER A 179 -22.69 0.26 -21.70
C SER A 179 -21.77 -0.95 -21.77
N GLY A 180 -21.39 -1.37 -22.97
CA GLY A 180 -20.58 -2.58 -23.18
C GLY A 180 -21.27 -3.81 -22.59
N ASP A 181 -20.55 -4.59 -21.77
CA ASP A 181 -21.10 -5.78 -21.11
C ASP A 181 -22.01 -5.47 -19.92
N VAL A 182 -22.13 -4.21 -19.50
CA VAL A 182 -22.84 -3.81 -18.28
C VAL A 182 -24.22 -3.29 -18.60
N VAL A 183 -25.23 -3.86 -17.95
CA VAL A 183 -26.63 -3.46 -18.09
C VAL A 183 -27.25 -3.23 -16.73
N VAL A 184 -27.80 -2.04 -16.51
CA VAL A 184 -28.71 -1.75 -15.39
C VAL A 184 -30.14 -1.88 -15.89
N ARG A 185 -30.90 -2.80 -15.29
CA ARG A 185 -32.35 -2.90 -15.46
C ARG A 185 -33.04 -2.35 -14.24
N HIS A 186 -33.93 -1.38 -14.42
CA HIS A 186 -34.52 -0.61 -13.32
C HIS A 186 -36.05 -0.71 -13.33
N SER A 187 -36.66 -0.78 -12.14
CA SER A 187 -38.12 -0.87 -11.97
C SER A 187 -38.84 0.41 -12.36
N GLY A 188 -38.25 1.55 -11.99
CA GLY A 188 -38.80 2.90 -12.16
C GLY A 188 -39.87 3.25 -11.12
N ALA A 189 -40.39 2.26 -10.40
CA ALA A 189 -41.35 2.42 -9.32
C ALA A 189 -40.69 2.51 -7.93
N LEU A 190 -39.52 1.89 -7.75
CA LEU A 190 -38.73 1.94 -6.51
C LEU A 190 -37.42 2.68 -6.75
N TRP A 191 -37.05 3.58 -5.83
CA TRP A 191 -35.87 4.46 -5.94
C TRP A 191 -34.55 3.71 -6.19
N ASN A 192 -34.40 2.55 -5.56
CA ASN A 192 -33.21 1.70 -5.63
C ASN A 192 -33.51 0.33 -6.26
N GLY A 193 -34.70 0.14 -6.86
CA GLY A 193 -35.14 -1.16 -7.38
C GLY A 193 -34.53 -1.45 -8.74
N PHE A 194 -33.25 -1.84 -8.77
CA PHE A 194 -32.55 -2.21 -9.99
C PHE A 194 -31.73 -3.50 -9.86
N ARG A 195 -31.44 -4.10 -11.01
CA ARG A 195 -30.55 -5.25 -11.18
C ARG A 195 -29.39 -4.86 -12.09
N LEU A 196 -28.19 -5.28 -11.71
CA LEU A 196 -26.97 -5.14 -12.50
C LEU A 196 -26.66 -6.48 -13.17
N GLU A 197 -26.54 -6.45 -14.50
CA GLU A 197 -26.13 -7.57 -15.32
C GLU A 197 -24.76 -7.30 -15.94
N VAL A 198 -23.93 -8.36 -16.04
CA VAL A 198 -22.64 -8.32 -16.72
C VAL A 198 -22.57 -9.50 -17.70
N GLY A 199 -22.32 -9.22 -18.98
CA GLY A 199 -22.29 -10.26 -20.03
C GLY A 199 -23.57 -11.10 -20.05
N GLY A 200 -24.73 -10.43 -19.91
CA GLY A 200 -26.07 -11.05 -19.91
C GLY A 200 -26.44 -11.87 -18.67
N LYS A 201 -25.64 -11.85 -17.60
CA LYS A 201 -25.92 -12.55 -16.33
C LYS A 201 -26.18 -11.56 -15.22
N ALA A 202 -27.22 -11.80 -14.42
CA ALA A 202 -27.48 -11.02 -13.22
C ALA A 202 -26.36 -11.24 -12.19
N MET A 203 -25.72 -10.14 -11.79
CA MET A 203 -24.58 -10.18 -10.88
C MET A 203 -24.86 -9.51 -9.54
N ALA A 204 -25.74 -8.50 -9.50
CA ALA A 204 -26.10 -7.80 -8.26
C ALA A 204 -27.51 -7.18 -8.33
N ALA A 205 -28.09 -6.86 -7.18
CA ALA A 205 -29.34 -6.11 -7.07
C ALA A 205 -29.25 -5.01 -6.00
N GLY A 206 -29.91 -3.87 -6.25
CA GLY A 206 -30.01 -2.77 -5.28
C GLY A 206 -31.06 -3.04 -4.19
N LEU A 207 -30.89 -2.43 -3.01
CA LEU A 207 -31.89 -2.46 -1.94
C LEU A 207 -33.10 -1.59 -2.30
N GLY A 208 -34.18 -2.19 -2.81
CA GLY A 208 -35.35 -1.46 -3.32
C GLY A 208 -35.96 -0.43 -2.34
N GLU A 209 -36.03 -0.75 -1.06
CA GLU A 209 -36.52 0.12 0.01
C GLU A 209 -35.45 1.19 0.35
N ALA A 210 -35.74 2.45 0.03
CA ALA A 210 -34.83 3.55 0.33
C ALA A 210 -35.26 4.28 1.61
N ARG A 211 -34.35 4.32 2.58
CA ARG A 211 -34.57 4.87 3.93
C ARG A 211 -33.53 5.95 4.21
N ILE A 212 -33.99 7.16 4.55
CA ILE A 212 -33.11 8.27 4.92
C ILE A 212 -33.33 8.61 6.39
N GLY A 213 -32.30 8.50 7.21
CA GLY A 213 -32.30 8.87 8.61
C GLY A 213 -32.06 10.35 8.81
N TYR A 214 -32.98 11.04 9.49
CA TYR A 214 -32.90 12.46 9.79
C TYR A 214 -33.28 12.76 11.25
N ARG A 215 -32.77 13.87 11.77
CA ARG A 215 -33.07 14.41 13.10
C ARG A 215 -33.83 15.73 12.96
N THR A 216 -34.77 15.94 13.87
CA THR A 216 -35.50 17.20 14.06
C THR A 216 -35.47 17.55 15.54
N ALA A 217 -36.02 18.71 15.91
CA ALA A 217 -36.17 19.07 17.32
C ALA A 217 -37.05 18.09 18.12
N ALA A 218 -37.91 17.32 17.44
CA ALA A 218 -38.78 16.31 18.06
C ALA A 218 -38.09 14.94 18.27
N GLY A 219 -36.91 14.73 17.68
CA GLY A 219 -36.15 13.47 17.77
C GLY A 219 -35.63 12.99 16.42
N THR A 220 -35.23 11.72 16.36
CA THR A 220 -34.75 11.05 15.14
C THR A 220 -35.86 10.28 14.45
N GLY A 221 -35.85 10.23 13.13
CA GLY A 221 -36.79 9.47 12.32
C GLY A 221 -36.21 9.00 10.98
N PHE A 222 -37.00 8.21 10.24
CA PHE A 222 -36.65 7.73 8.90
C PHE A 222 -37.69 8.18 7.89
N LEU A 223 -37.21 8.69 6.75
CA LEU A 223 -38.00 9.00 5.57
C LEU A 223 -37.95 7.78 4.64
N GLU A 224 -39.09 7.12 4.51
CA GLU A 224 -39.29 5.97 3.62
C GLU A 224 -39.72 6.47 2.23
N ILE A 225 -38.94 6.12 1.20
CA ILE A 225 -39.30 6.37 -0.21
C ILE A 225 -39.93 5.09 -0.75
N GLY A 226 -41.26 5.07 -0.80
CA GLY A 226 -42.05 3.90 -1.15
C GLY A 226 -42.42 3.80 -2.63
N PRO A 227 -43.13 2.74 -3.01
CA PRO A 227 -43.73 2.61 -4.33
C PRO A 227 -44.63 3.82 -4.65
N GLY A 228 -44.47 4.39 -5.84
CA GLY A 228 -45.28 5.52 -6.32
C GLY A 228 -44.71 6.91 -5.96
N ASP A 229 -43.72 6.98 -5.08
CA ASP A 229 -42.98 8.23 -4.82
C ASP A 229 -41.98 8.56 -5.93
N THR A 230 -41.55 7.54 -6.68
CA THR A 230 -40.54 7.64 -7.74
C THR A 230 -41.20 7.63 -9.11
N GLN A 231 -40.76 8.53 -9.97
CA GLN A 231 -41.10 8.59 -11.38
C GLN A 231 -39.83 8.42 -12.20
N ALA A 232 -39.92 7.65 -13.29
CA ALA A 232 -38.82 7.37 -14.19
C ALA A 232 -39.11 7.90 -15.60
N ARG A 233 -38.08 8.39 -16.27
CA ARG A 233 -38.10 8.72 -17.70
C ARG A 233 -36.78 8.39 -18.35
N GLN A 234 -36.80 7.95 -19.60
CA GLN A 234 -35.60 7.70 -20.39
C GLN A 234 -35.35 8.89 -21.33
N VAL A 235 -34.13 9.40 -21.33
CA VAL A 235 -33.69 10.56 -22.12
C VAL A 235 -32.32 10.22 -22.69
N ASP A 236 -32.20 10.18 -24.02
CA ASP A 236 -30.95 9.94 -24.74
C ASP A 236 -30.16 8.71 -24.25
N GLY A 237 -30.86 7.60 -24.02
CA GLY A 237 -30.28 6.34 -23.52
C GLY A 237 -29.99 6.31 -22.02
N ALA A 238 -30.01 7.46 -21.34
CA ALA A 238 -29.91 7.55 -19.88
C ALA A 238 -31.29 7.42 -19.22
N LEU A 239 -31.31 6.95 -17.97
CA LEU A 239 -32.51 6.87 -17.15
C LEU A 239 -32.46 7.94 -16.07
N GLU A 240 -33.51 8.74 -15.98
CA GLU A 240 -33.70 9.74 -14.95
C GLU A 240 -34.84 9.35 -14.02
N LEU A 241 -34.58 9.43 -12.72
CA LEU A 241 -35.52 9.20 -11.64
C LEU A 241 -35.75 10.50 -10.89
N LYS A 242 -36.98 10.71 -10.46
CA LYS A 242 -37.36 11.78 -9.54
C LYS A 242 -38.25 11.23 -8.45
N ALA A 243 -37.88 11.46 -7.20
CA ALA A 243 -38.71 11.14 -6.05
C ALA A 243 -39.10 12.39 -5.25
N ARG A 244 -40.31 12.38 -4.71
CA ARG A 244 -40.81 13.45 -3.83
C ARG A 244 -41.51 12.84 -2.62
N ARG A 245 -41.16 13.31 -1.43
CA ARG A 245 -41.79 12.85 -0.18
C ARG A 245 -41.84 13.99 0.83
N ARG A 246 -42.75 13.90 1.80
CA ARG A 246 -42.75 14.78 2.98
C ARG A 246 -42.34 13.98 4.21
N ASP A 247 -41.54 14.59 5.07
CA ASP A 247 -41.18 14.00 6.35
C ASP A 247 -42.27 14.21 7.42
N ALA A 248 -42.01 13.76 8.65
CA ALA A 248 -42.98 13.81 9.74
C ALA A 248 -43.40 15.24 10.14
N ASP A 249 -42.55 16.24 9.89
CA ASP A 249 -42.88 17.66 10.12
C ASP A 249 -43.48 18.34 8.86
N GLY A 250 -43.77 17.56 7.82
CA GLY A 250 -44.32 18.03 6.56
C GLY A 250 -43.33 18.73 5.63
N VAL A 251 -42.01 18.68 5.87
CA VAL A 251 -41.00 19.27 4.97
C VAL A 251 -40.87 18.45 3.70
N ALA A 252 -40.87 19.10 2.53
CA ALA A 252 -40.68 18.42 1.27
C ALA A 252 -39.20 18.06 1.02
N TRP A 253 -39.00 16.81 0.62
CA TRP A 253 -37.75 16.26 0.12
C TRP A 253 -37.89 16.02 -1.38
N GLN A 254 -36.90 16.45 -2.15
CA GLN A 254 -36.81 16.21 -3.58
C GLN A 254 -35.51 15.48 -3.89
N LEU A 255 -35.63 14.33 -4.54
CA LEU A 255 -34.48 13.54 -4.96
C LEU A 255 -34.51 13.38 -6.47
N THR A 256 -33.35 13.50 -7.11
CA THR A 256 -33.18 13.18 -8.53
C THR A 256 -31.97 12.27 -8.71
N ARG A 257 -32.10 11.27 -9.58
CA ARG A 257 -31.00 10.34 -9.90
C ARG A 257 -30.93 10.10 -11.40
N ARG A 258 -29.72 10.07 -11.95
CA ARG A 258 -29.50 9.79 -13.37
C ARG A 258 -28.51 8.65 -13.53
N PHE A 259 -28.91 7.60 -14.25
CA PHE A 259 -28.06 6.50 -14.72
C PHE A 259 -27.67 6.78 -16.17
N GLU A 260 -26.38 6.95 -16.42
CA GLU A 260 -25.85 7.37 -17.70
C GLU A 260 -24.84 6.35 -18.23
N PRO A 261 -25.00 5.84 -19.45
CA PRO A 261 -24.08 4.86 -20.02
C PRO A 261 -22.75 5.54 -20.35
N GLY A 262 -21.65 4.92 -19.92
CA GLY A 262 -20.31 5.34 -20.30
C GLY A 262 -20.04 5.10 -21.78
N THR A 263 -19.31 6.02 -22.40
CA THR A 263 -18.93 5.94 -23.82
C THR A 263 -17.42 6.12 -23.98
N GLY A 264 -16.87 5.73 -25.13
CA GLY A 264 -15.42 5.85 -25.38
C GLY A 264 -14.60 5.06 -24.36
N THR A 265 -13.68 5.72 -23.66
CA THR A 265 -12.85 5.11 -22.59
C THR A 265 -13.66 4.65 -21.38
N ALA A 266 -14.90 5.12 -21.22
CA ALA A 266 -15.81 4.71 -20.15
C ALA A 266 -16.78 3.60 -20.57
N THR A 267 -16.63 3.00 -21.75
CA THR A 267 -17.44 1.84 -22.17
C THR A 267 -17.28 0.69 -21.18
N GLY A 268 -18.39 0.03 -20.83
CA GLY A 268 -18.41 -0.98 -19.75
C GLY A 268 -18.72 -0.40 -18.37
N SER A 269 -19.21 0.84 -18.32
CA SER A 269 -19.51 1.50 -17.05
C SER A 269 -20.81 2.31 -17.11
N ILE A 270 -21.48 2.47 -15.98
CA ILE A 270 -22.70 3.28 -15.86
C ILE A 270 -22.50 4.27 -14.71
N ARG A 271 -22.45 5.56 -15.04
CA ARG A 271 -22.35 6.64 -14.04
C ARG A 271 -23.73 6.88 -13.43
N VAL A 272 -23.80 6.92 -12.11
CA VAL A 272 -25.00 7.21 -11.33
C VAL A 272 -24.77 8.48 -10.53
N SER A 273 -25.49 9.54 -10.87
CA SER A 273 -25.47 10.81 -10.12
C SER A 273 -26.77 10.97 -9.34
N THR A 274 -26.67 11.38 -8.08
CA THR A 274 -27.81 11.63 -7.21
C THR A 274 -27.74 13.05 -6.67
N ARG A 275 -28.89 13.71 -6.58
CA ARG A 275 -29.07 15.02 -5.94
C ARG A 275 -30.21 14.93 -4.95
N VAL A 276 -30.00 15.46 -3.75
CA VAL A 276 -30.98 15.51 -2.66
C VAL A 276 -31.13 16.95 -2.19
N GLU A 277 -32.36 17.43 -2.11
CA GLU A 277 -32.69 18.80 -1.72
C GLU A 277 -33.89 18.81 -0.77
N VAL A 278 -33.84 19.68 0.24
CA VAL A 278 -34.89 19.83 1.26
C VAL A 278 -35.44 21.26 1.26
N GLU A 279 -36.74 21.38 1.53
CA GLU A 279 -37.45 22.66 1.59
C GLU A 279 -37.06 23.50 2.82
N ARG A 280 -36.67 22.84 3.92
CA ARG A 280 -36.19 23.46 5.16
C ARG A 280 -35.00 22.66 5.69
N ASP A 281 -34.12 23.28 6.47
CA ASP A 281 -32.92 22.63 7.01
C ASP A 281 -33.25 21.29 7.68
N ARG A 282 -32.39 20.30 7.43
CA ARG A 282 -32.50 18.96 7.99
C ARG A 282 -31.17 18.42 8.44
N GLU A 283 -31.16 17.86 9.64
CA GLU A 283 -30.03 17.12 10.16
C GLU A 283 -30.08 15.68 9.65
N VAL A 284 -29.12 15.26 8.83
CA VAL A 284 -29.08 13.93 8.20
C VAL A 284 -27.99 13.09 8.84
N PHE A 285 -28.36 11.93 9.38
CA PHE A 285 -27.41 10.98 9.96
C PHE A 285 -27.27 9.71 9.12
N HIS A 286 -28.20 9.40 8.21
CA HIS A 286 -28.06 8.26 7.32
C HIS A 286 -28.69 8.54 5.96
N LEU A 287 -27.86 8.64 4.92
CA LEU A 287 -28.31 8.75 3.55
C LEU A 287 -27.56 7.73 2.69
N PRO A 288 -28.23 6.65 2.23
CA PRO A 288 -27.60 5.66 1.37
C PRO A 288 -27.61 6.14 -0.10
N TRP A 289 -26.43 6.50 -0.61
CA TRP A 289 -26.24 6.75 -2.04
C TRP A 289 -26.40 5.46 -2.84
N LEU A 290 -25.83 4.38 -2.33
CA LEU A 290 -25.89 3.03 -2.88
C LEU A 290 -25.91 2.00 -1.75
N THR A 291 -26.77 0.99 -1.90
CA THR A 291 -26.67 -0.29 -1.20
C THR A 291 -26.91 -1.38 -2.25
N LEU A 292 -25.86 -2.15 -2.56
CA LEU A 292 -25.83 -3.14 -3.63
C LEU A 292 -25.46 -4.51 -3.07
N PHE A 293 -26.17 -5.55 -3.53
CA PHE A 293 -25.94 -6.92 -3.12
C PHE A 293 -25.45 -7.82 -4.27
N PRO A 294 -24.14 -7.91 -4.53
CA PRO A 294 -23.58 -8.92 -5.43
C PRO A 294 -23.96 -10.34 -5.03
N GLY A 295 -24.41 -11.17 -5.96
CA GLY A 295 -24.81 -12.56 -5.70
C GLY A 295 -26.26 -12.75 -5.21
N PHE A 296 -26.98 -11.67 -4.93
CA PHE A 296 -28.34 -11.77 -4.37
C PHE A 296 -29.30 -12.44 -5.35
N ARG A 297 -29.88 -13.58 -4.91
CA ARG A 297 -30.74 -14.46 -5.72
C ARG A 297 -30.06 -15.04 -6.97
N THR A 298 -28.73 -15.06 -7.02
CA THR A 298 -27.96 -15.64 -8.11
C THR A 298 -26.93 -16.65 -7.58
N PHE A 299 -25.69 -16.25 -7.34
CA PHE A 299 -24.60 -17.11 -6.88
C PHE A 299 -24.35 -17.05 -5.36
N GLY A 300 -25.14 -16.26 -4.64
CA GLY A 300 -25.08 -16.15 -3.18
C GLY A 300 -23.74 -15.65 -2.67
N GLU A 301 -23.26 -16.27 -1.59
CA GLU A 301 -22.05 -15.87 -0.85
C GLU A 301 -20.73 -16.33 -1.51
N ARG A 302 -20.79 -17.08 -2.61
CA ARG A 302 -19.60 -17.55 -3.32
C ARG A 302 -18.96 -16.40 -4.10
N LYS A 303 -17.63 -16.40 -4.18
CA LYS A 303 -16.88 -15.51 -5.08
C LYS A 303 -15.60 -16.19 -5.55
N THR A 304 -15.03 -15.72 -6.65
CA THR A 304 -13.66 -16.09 -7.03
C THR A 304 -12.68 -15.20 -6.27
N GLN A 305 -12.89 -13.88 -6.36
CA GLN A 305 -12.08 -12.89 -5.64
C GLN A 305 -12.91 -11.65 -5.28
N ALA A 306 -12.45 -10.90 -4.29
CA ALA A 306 -13.00 -9.62 -3.87
C ALA A 306 -11.87 -8.63 -3.54
N LEU A 307 -12.13 -7.33 -3.74
CA LEU A 307 -11.14 -6.28 -3.54
C LEU A 307 -11.76 -4.99 -2.98
N LEU A 308 -11.13 -4.48 -1.92
CA LEU A 308 -11.19 -3.10 -1.46
C LEU A 308 -9.73 -2.60 -1.35
N PRO A 309 -9.21 -1.83 -2.33
CA PRO A 309 -7.79 -1.48 -2.41
C PRO A 309 -7.27 -0.84 -1.13
N GLY A 310 -6.18 -1.38 -0.60
CA GLY A 310 -5.57 -0.97 0.67
C GLY A 310 -6.16 -1.61 1.92
N VAL A 311 -7.25 -2.40 1.82
CA VAL A 311 -7.96 -2.94 3.00
C VAL A 311 -8.24 -4.44 2.90
N GLU A 312 -8.83 -4.91 1.80
CA GLU A 312 -9.18 -6.33 1.60
C GLU A 312 -8.75 -6.80 0.21
N TYR A 313 -8.08 -7.95 0.13
CA TYR A 313 -7.86 -8.70 -1.11
C TYR A 313 -8.08 -10.17 -0.81
N LEU A 314 -9.20 -10.68 -1.31
CA LEU A 314 -9.80 -11.94 -0.87
C LEU A 314 -9.86 -12.91 -2.05
N ASP A 315 -9.63 -14.19 -1.78
CA ASP A 315 -10.17 -15.28 -2.58
C ASP A 315 -11.60 -15.55 -2.12
N ASP A 316 -12.03 -16.80 -2.01
CA ASP A 316 -13.37 -17.18 -1.54
C ASP A 316 -13.44 -17.32 -0.02
N GLU A 317 -13.12 -16.23 0.68
CA GLU A 317 -13.05 -16.18 2.14
C GLU A 317 -13.75 -14.91 2.67
N PRO A 318 -14.16 -14.87 3.96
CA PRO A 318 -14.85 -13.72 4.50
C PRO A 318 -13.94 -12.48 4.65
N SER A 319 -14.45 -11.30 4.28
CA SER A 319 -13.85 -10.01 4.65
C SER A 319 -13.88 -9.80 6.16
N SER A 320 -13.04 -8.92 6.69
CA SER A 320 -13.02 -8.59 8.13
C SER A 320 -12.93 -9.83 9.03
N SER A 321 -12.20 -10.85 8.58
CA SER A 321 -11.90 -12.04 9.37
C SER A 321 -10.69 -11.79 10.26
N GLU A 322 -10.51 -12.68 11.26
CA GLU A 322 -9.34 -12.63 12.13
C GLU A 322 -8.08 -13.28 11.52
N ALA A 323 -8.11 -13.66 10.24
CA ALA A 323 -7.00 -14.35 9.60
C ALA A 323 -5.74 -13.48 9.48
N ASP A 324 -5.93 -12.16 9.30
CA ASP A 324 -4.88 -11.15 9.13
C ASP A 324 -4.67 -10.25 10.35
N VAL A 325 -5.75 -10.03 11.12
CA VAL A 325 -5.80 -9.08 12.24
C VAL A 325 -6.81 -9.59 13.25
N ARG A 326 -6.43 -9.71 14.52
CA ARG A 326 -7.30 -10.16 15.62
C ARG A 326 -7.89 -9.00 16.41
N GLY A 327 -9.01 -9.25 17.07
CA GLY A 327 -9.66 -8.30 17.96
C GLY A 327 -10.39 -7.18 17.21
N PRO A 328 -10.64 -6.03 17.87
CA PRO A 328 -11.49 -4.98 17.30
C PRO A 328 -11.06 -4.45 15.93
N LYS A 329 -9.75 -4.44 15.64
CA LYS A 329 -9.19 -4.00 14.35
C LYS A 329 -9.48 -4.97 13.20
N ALA A 330 -10.00 -6.16 13.47
CA ALA A 330 -10.50 -7.08 12.45
C ALA A 330 -11.75 -6.54 11.72
N ALA A 331 -12.55 -5.69 12.38
CA ALA A 331 -13.74 -5.09 11.81
C ALA A 331 -13.38 -4.00 10.80
N ARG A 332 -13.34 -4.37 9.52
CA ARG A 332 -12.95 -3.51 8.38
C ARG A 332 -14.07 -3.30 7.38
N HIS A 333 -15.32 -3.60 7.78
CA HIS A 333 -16.49 -3.46 6.90
C HIS A 333 -16.84 -2.01 6.59
N LEU A 334 -16.35 -1.06 7.40
CA LEU A 334 -16.43 0.37 7.20
C LEU A 334 -15.13 0.97 7.74
N VAL A 335 -14.34 1.59 6.87
CA VAL A 335 -13.03 2.14 7.23
C VAL A 335 -12.94 3.62 6.92
N ASP A 336 -11.96 4.28 7.53
CA ASP A 336 -11.55 5.62 7.15
C ASP A 336 -11.05 5.63 5.70
N ASP A 337 -11.48 6.62 4.92
CA ASP A 337 -11.08 6.77 3.52
C ASP A 337 -9.55 6.80 3.37
N LEU A 338 -8.79 7.29 4.36
CA LEU A 338 -7.32 7.28 4.30
C LEU A 338 -6.72 5.89 4.08
N LYS A 339 -7.43 4.82 4.47
CA LYS A 339 -6.96 3.43 4.33
C LYS A 339 -7.12 2.92 2.90
N LEU A 340 -7.98 3.56 2.10
CA LEU A 340 -8.19 3.19 0.72
C LEU A 340 -7.02 3.68 -0.13
N CYS A 341 -6.39 2.79 -0.89
CA CYS A 341 -5.37 3.17 -1.85
C CYS A 341 -5.96 3.93 -3.05
N PHE A 342 -7.18 3.56 -3.45
CA PHE A 342 -8.01 4.30 -4.39
C PHE A 342 -9.47 3.82 -4.27
N PRO A 343 -10.46 4.67 -4.59
CA PRO A 343 -11.87 4.36 -4.40
C PRO A 343 -12.38 3.32 -5.40
N LEU A 344 -12.45 2.06 -4.98
CA LEU A 344 -13.01 0.93 -5.72
C LEU A 344 -13.48 -0.15 -4.74
N MET A 345 -14.67 -0.72 -4.98
CA MET A 345 -15.06 -2.04 -4.47
C MET A 345 -15.26 -2.95 -5.67
N ALA A 346 -14.69 -4.16 -5.66
CA ALA A 346 -14.84 -5.10 -6.77
C ALA A 346 -15.02 -6.53 -6.30
N LEU A 347 -15.73 -7.32 -7.10
CA LEU A 347 -15.92 -8.75 -6.91
C LEU A 347 -15.89 -9.44 -8.26
N CYS A 348 -15.31 -10.64 -8.29
CA CYS A 348 -15.25 -11.52 -9.44
C CYS A 348 -15.94 -12.86 -9.14
N HIS A 349 -16.75 -13.35 -10.07
CA HIS A 349 -17.37 -14.67 -10.01
C HIS A 349 -17.65 -15.21 -11.42
N GLU A 350 -17.35 -16.50 -11.66
CA GLU A 350 -17.59 -17.20 -12.94
C GLU A 350 -17.18 -16.39 -14.19
N GLY A 351 -15.92 -15.94 -14.23
CA GLY A 351 -15.35 -15.25 -15.38
C GLY A 351 -15.91 -13.83 -15.62
N ARG A 352 -16.55 -13.22 -14.63
CA ARG A 352 -17.07 -11.85 -14.69
C ARG A 352 -16.70 -11.07 -13.44
N TYR A 353 -16.31 -9.81 -13.62
CA TYR A 353 -16.20 -8.87 -12.51
C TYR A 353 -17.34 -7.86 -12.54
N LEU A 354 -17.68 -7.37 -11.36
CA LEU A 354 -18.43 -6.14 -11.15
C LEU A 354 -17.68 -5.24 -10.17
N GLY A 355 -17.91 -3.93 -10.24
CA GLY A 355 -17.37 -3.02 -9.26
C GLY A 355 -18.14 -1.72 -9.11
N VAL A 356 -17.78 -0.97 -8.07
CA VAL A 356 -18.28 0.37 -7.78
C VAL A 356 -17.09 1.27 -7.52
N THR A 357 -17.04 2.43 -8.18
CA THR A 357 -16.03 3.46 -7.93
C THR A 357 -16.69 4.83 -7.73
N TRP A 358 -16.09 5.69 -6.92
CA TRP A 358 -16.62 7.00 -6.54
C TRP A 358 -15.49 8.01 -6.43
N ASP A 359 -15.80 9.29 -6.20
CA ASP A 359 -14.82 10.32 -5.90
C ASP A 359 -14.55 10.39 -4.38
N ARG A 360 -13.29 10.23 -3.96
CA ARG A 360 -12.91 10.29 -2.53
C ARG A 360 -13.21 11.66 -1.92
N ALA A 361 -13.12 12.74 -2.70
CA ALA A 361 -13.36 14.09 -2.19
C ALA A 361 -14.77 14.27 -1.62
N GLU A 362 -15.74 13.45 -2.07
CA GLU A 362 -17.12 13.44 -1.59
C GLU A 362 -17.28 12.70 -0.24
N ARG A 363 -16.22 12.06 0.28
CA ARG A 363 -16.11 11.39 1.59
C ARG A 363 -17.32 10.52 1.98
N PRO A 364 -17.77 9.57 1.13
CA PRO A 364 -18.81 8.63 1.52
C PRO A 364 -18.28 7.63 2.56
N ALA A 365 -19.17 7.08 3.37
CA ALA A 365 -18.88 5.85 4.12
C ALA A 365 -18.94 4.67 3.14
N ALA A 366 -17.77 4.21 2.69
CA ALA A 366 -17.64 2.97 1.95
C ALA A 366 -17.86 1.76 2.88
N VAL A 367 -18.82 0.92 2.53
CA VAL A 367 -19.15 -0.30 3.28
C VAL A 367 -18.94 -1.52 2.41
N PHE A 368 -18.09 -2.43 2.88
CA PHE A 368 -17.71 -3.63 2.16
C PHE A 368 -17.78 -4.84 3.07
N ASP A 369 -18.73 -5.74 2.82
CA ASP A 369 -18.90 -6.95 3.61
C ASP A 369 -19.17 -8.16 2.71
N SER A 370 -18.28 -9.14 2.74
CA SER A 370 -18.28 -10.25 1.79
C SER A 370 -17.92 -11.55 2.50
N PRO A 371 -18.90 -12.42 2.84
CA PRO A 371 -20.34 -12.26 2.62
C PRO A 371 -20.97 -11.19 3.52
N ASP A 372 -22.16 -10.74 3.14
CA ASP A 372 -22.96 -9.74 3.86
C ASP A 372 -23.53 -10.30 5.16
N ARG A 373 -22.99 -9.81 6.28
CA ARG A 373 -23.41 -10.09 7.65
C ARG A 373 -24.18 -8.91 8.25
N ILE A 374 -24.31 -7.79 7.53
CA ILE A 374 -24.99 -6.58 8.00
C ILE A 374 -26.48 -6.65 7.70
N PHE A 375 -26.85 -6.90 6.44
CA PHE A 375 -28.26 -7.08 6.06
C PHE A 375 -28.68 -8.56 6.09
N LEU A 376 -27.73 -9.50 6.13
CA LEU A 376 -28.00 -10.93 6.04
C LEU A 376 -28.73 -11.28 4.72
N SER A 377 -28.28 -10.71 3.61
CA SER A 377 -28.87 -10.93 2.28
C SER A 377 -28.67 -12.34 1.71
N GLY A 378 -27.76 -13.14 2.29
CA GLY A 378 -27.29 -14.40 1.70
C GLY A 378 -26.44 -14.18 0.44
N ALA A 379 -25.77 -13.03 0.38
CA ALA A 379 -25.00 -12.52 -0.76
C ALA A 379 -23.79 -11.71 -0.24
N HIS A 380 -23.29 -10.75 -1.01
CA HIS A 380 -22.26 -9.78 -0.57
C HIS A 380 -22.87 -8.38 -0.44
N LEU A 381 -22.15 -7.44 0.19
CA LEU A 381 -22.56 -6.05 0.36
C LEU A 381 -21.48 -5.09 -0.15
N MET A 382 -21.88 -4.19 -1.04
CA MET A 382 -21.14 -2.99 -1.42
C MET A 382 -22.04 -1.77 -1.23
N ALA A 383 -21.65 -0.82 -0.39
CA ALA A 383 -22.46 0.35 -0.07
C ALA A 383 -21.66 1.64 -0.01
N LEU A 384 -22.32 2.75 -0.32
CA LEU A 384 -21.82 4.11 -0.17
C LEU A 384 -22.88 4.90 0.59
N TRP A 385 -22.59 5.25 1.85
CA TRP A 385 -23.50 5.97 2.74
C TRP A 385 -22.97 7.35 3.09
N TYR A 386 -23.81 8.18 3.69
CA TYR A 386 -23.46 9.49 4.21
C TYR A 386 -24.05 9.71 5.60
N PRO A 387 -23.34 10.36 6.54
CA PRO A 387 -21.96 10.84 6.42
C PRO A 387 -20.91 9.72 6.42
N GLY A 388 -19.72 10.03 5.89
CA GLY A 388 -18.53 9.17 5.94
C GLY A 388 -17.92 9.06 7.34
N VAL A 389 -16.82 8.28 7.45
CA VAL A 389 -15.99 8.26 8.67
C VAL A 389 -15.41 9.65 8.92
N GLY A 390 -15.44 10.09 10.17
CA GLY A 390 -15.05 11.44 10.58
C GLY A 390 -15.79 11.89 11.84
N PRO A 391 -16.06 13.19 11.99
CA PRO A 391 -16.66 13.74 13.22
C PRO A 391 -17.98 13.07 13.62
N CYS A 392 -18.80 12.66 12.65
CA CYS A 392 -20.11 12.05 12.90
C CYS A 392 -20.09 10.52 13.02
N ARG A 393 -18.97 9.85 12.69
CA ARG A 393 -18.93 8.38 12.57
C ARG A 393 -17.51 7.84 12.72
N GLU A 394 -17.36 6.86 13.59
CA GLU A 394 -16.11 6.10 13.74
C GLU A 394 -16.02 4.92 12.75
N GLU A 395 -14.82 4.39 12.55
CA GLU A 395 -14.63 3.14 11.81
C GLU A 395 -15.45 1.99 12.41
N ALA A 396 -15.86 1.05 11.57
CA ALA A 396 -16.74 -0.08 11.88
C ALA A 396 -18.13 0.29 12.44
N MET A 397 -18.41 1.57 12.71
CA MET A 397 -19.67 2.00 13.31
C MET A 397 -20.75 2.24 12.26
N LEU A 398 -21.70 1.30 12.15
CA LEU A 398 -22.79 1.38 11.17
C LEU A 398 -23.83 2.47 11.50
N SER A 399 -24.05 2.72 12.80
CA SER A 399 -24.96 3.76 13.29
C SER A 399 -24.14 4.98 13.73
N PRO A 400 -24.22 6.12 13.03
CA PRO A 400 -23.39 7.29 13.34
C PRO A 400 -23.72 7.92 14.69
N LEU A 401 -22.73 8.66 15.20
CA LEU A 401 -22.75 9.38 16.48
C LEU A 401 -23.49 10.72 16.38
N ASP A 402 -23.47 11.35 15.19
CA ASP A 402 -24.13 12.63 14.96
C ASP A 402 -24.66 12.74 13.53
N SER A 403 -25.22 13.89 13.20
CA SER A 403 -25.75 14.23 11.88
C SER A 403 -24.95 15.35 11.21
N VAL A 404 -25.22 15.54 9.92
CA VAL A 404 -24.76 16.69 9.14
C VAL A 404 -25.95 17.48 8.64
N THR A 405 -25.86 18.81 8.71
CA THR A 405 -26.89 19.72 8.20
C THR A 405 -26.97 19.69 6.67
N LEU A 406 -28.13 19.34 6.15
CA LEU A 406 -28.56 19.59 4.79
C LEU A 406 -29.33 20.92 4.76
N ALA A 407 -28.71 21.96 4.21
CA ALA A 407 -29.27 23.30 4.17
C ALA A 407 -30.43 23.41 3.16
N ALA A 408 -31.45 24.18 3.52
CA ALA A 408 -32.64 24.42 2.70
C ALA A 408 -32.28 24.97 1.32
N GLY A 409 -32.82 24.33 0.27
CA GLY A 409 -32.59 24.74 -1.12
C GLY A 409 -31.16 24.56 -1.63
N VAL A 410 -30.23 24.02 -0.82
CA VAL A 410 -28.87 23.69 -1.24
C VAL A 410 -28.81 22.19 -1.54
N PRO A 411 -28.59 21.80 -2.80
CA PRO A 411 -28.52 20.40 -3.17
C PRO A 411 -27.26 19.73 -2.62
N LEU A 412 -27.42 18.56 -2.01
CA LEU A 412 -26.33 17.62 -1.79
C LEU A 412 -26.25 16.67 -2.99
N GLU A 413 -25.09 16.66 -3.65
CA GLU A 413 -24.84 15.87 -4.85
C GLU A 413 -23.77 14.82 -4.58
N PHE A 414 -23.94 13.64 -5.16
CA PHE A 414 -22.98 12.54 -5.08
C PHE A 414 -23.02 11.71 -6.36
N ALA A 415 -21.86 11.25 -6.81
CA ALA A 415 -21.77 10.39 -7.98
C ALA A 415 -20.86 9.17 -7.77
N PHE A 416 -21.33 8.04 -8.27
CA PHE A 416 -20.55 6.81 -8.37
C PHE A 416 -20.70 6.18 -9.75
N THR A 417 -19.85 5.22 -10.08
CA THR A 417 -19.85 4.51 -11.34
C THR A 417 -19.88 3.02 -11.08
N LEU A 418 -20.85 2.32 -11.68
CA LEU A 418 -20.91 0.87 -11.73
C LEU A 418 -20.03 0.37 -12.88
N LEU A 419 -19.22 -0.65 -12.60
CA LEU A 419 -18.27 -1.27 -13.53
C LEU A 419 -18.63 -2.74 -13.74
N GLY A 420 -18.28 -3.28 -14.90
CA GLY A 420 -18.33 -4.71 -15.13
C GLY A 420 -17.75 -5.12 -16.47
N GLY A 421 -17.44 -6.41 -16.59
CA GLY A 421 -16.92 -7.03 -17.80
C GLY A 421 -16.42 -8.44 -17.55
N PRO A 422 -15.82 -9.09 -18.56
CA PRO A 422 -15.19 -10.39 -18.40
C PRO A 422 -13.93 -10.31 -17.54
N GLY A 423 -13.69 -11.34 -16.74
CA GLY A 423 -12.48 -11.46 -15.92
C GLY A 423 -12.54 -12.67 -14.99
N GLU A 424 -11.48 -13.47 -14.98
CA GLU A 424 -11.34 -14.62 -14.05
C GLU A 424 -10.90 -14.20 -12.64
N THR A 425 -10.48 -12.94 -12.47
CA THR A 425 -9.98 -12.35 -11.23
C THR A 425 -10.48 -10.91 -11.09
N VAL A 426 -10.16 -10.23 -9.99
CA VAL A 426 -10.46 -8.80 -9.81
C VAL A 426 -9.52 -7.85 -10.57
N VAL A 427 -8.42 -8.34 -11.15
CA VAL A 427 -7.44 -7.51 -11.88
C VAL A 427 -8.08 -6.67 -13.01
N PRO A 428 -8.96 -7.22 -13.87
CA PRO A 428 -9.67 -6.43 -14.88
C PRO A 428 -10.48 -5.26 -14.31
N ALA A 429 -10.97 -5.34 -13.07
CA ALA A 429 -11.65 -4.22 -12.41
C ALA A 429 -10.68 -3.08 -12.06
N VAL A 430 -9.46 -3.40 -11.61
CA VAL A 430 -8.38 -2.43 -11.37
C VAL A 430 -7.96 -1.75 -12.67
N GLN A 431 -7.79 -2.55 -13.74
CA GLN A 431 -7.51 -2.03 -15.07
C GLN A 431 -8.64 -1.12 -15.58
N HIS A 432 -9.90 -1.48 -15.33
CA HIS A 432 -11.05 -0.64 -15.67
C HIS A 432 -11.00 0.69 -14.93
N TRP A 433 -10.75 0.66 -13.62
CA TRP A 433 -10.60 1.88 -12.83
C TRP A 433 -9.53 2.82 -13.43
N LEU A 434 -8.38 2.28 -13.83
CA LEU A 434 -7.32 3.05 -14.48
C LEU A 434 -7.66 3.58 -15.88
N ARG A 435 -8.56 2.92 -16.62
CA ARG A 435 -9.08 3.48 -17.88
C ARG A 435 -9.96 4.71 -17.65
N LEU A 436 -10.71 4.72 -16.54
CA LEU A 436 -11.54 5.86 -16.14
C LEU A 436 -10.70 6.98 -15.50
N ARG A 437 -9.65 6.61 -14.78
CA ARG A 437 -8.75 7.49 -14.06
C ARG A 437 -7.31 7.11 -14.37
N PRO A 438 -6.72 7.68 -15.43
CA PRO A 438 -5.33 7.41 -15.78
C PRO A 438 -4.41 7.63 -14.58
N LEU A 439 -3.29 6.91 -14.56
CA LEU A 439 -2.29 7.06 -13.50
C LEU A 439 -1.93 8.54 -13.30
N PRO A 440 -1.94 9.04 -12.05
CA PRO A 440 -1.64 10.42 -11.77
C PRO A 440 -0.19 10.77 -12.14
N ALA A 441 0.14 12.06 -12.19
CA ALA A 441 1.53 12.45 -12.33
C ALA A 441 2.33 12.00 -11.08
N PRO A 442 3.57 11.48 -11.24
CA PRO A 442 4.44 11.19 -10.10
C PRO A 442 4.66 12.45 -9.26
N PRO A 443 4.71 12.34 -7.92
CA PRO A 443 4.94 13.49 -7.05
C PRO A 443 6.29 14.13 -7.35
N GLU A 444 6.42 15.40 -7.00
CA GLU A 444 7.68 16.12 -7.12
C GLU A 444 8.49 15.99 -5.82
N PHE A 445 9.81 15.80 -5.98
CA PHE A 445 10.75 15.95 -4.87
C PHE A 445 11.41 17.34 -4.99
N PRO A 446 11.32 18.20 -3.96
CA PRO A 446 11.90 19.53 -4.00
C PRO A 446 13.38 19.52 -4.37
N GLY A 447 13.77 20.34 -5.34
CA GLY A 447 15.14 20.40 -5.88
C GLY A 447 15.51 19.27 -6.86
N GLY A 448 14.59 18.34 -7.13
CA GLY A 448 14.74 17.32 -8.17
C GLY A 448 15.89 16.35 -7.91
N LEU A 449 16.50 15.87 -9.00
CA LEU A 449 17.52 14.83 -8.95
C LEU A 449 18.77 15.25 -8.19
N GLU A 450 19.23 16.49 -8.34
CA GLU A 450 20.43 16.99 -7.67
C GLU A 450 20.27 17.01 -6.15
N ALA A 451 19.12 17.49 -5.66
CA ALA A 451 18.80 17.43 -4.24
C ALA A 451 18.66 15.98 -3.74
N ALA A 452 18.09 15.09 -4.54
CA ALA A 452 17.97 13.67 -4.18
C ALA A 452 19.35 12.99 -4.07
N ARG A 453 20.26 13.25 -5.01
CA ARG A 453 21.65 12.77 -4.97
C ARG A 453 22.39 13.28 -3.74
N HIS A 454 22.26 14.57 -3.44
CA HIS A 454 22.85 15.17 -2.24
C HIS A 454 22.32 14.51 -0.96
N LEU A 455 21.00 14.34 -0.85
CA LEU A 455 20.36 13.72 0.30
C LEU A 455 20.85 12.28 0.55
N LEU A 456 20.85 11.45 -0.50
CA LEU A 456 21.26 10.05 -0.37
C LEU A 456 22.78 9.91 -0.15
N ALA A 457 23.59 10.79 -0.76
CA ALA A 457 25.03 10.85 -0.51
C ALA A 457 25.33 11.12 0.97
N ARG A 458 24.64 12.11 1.56
CA ARG A 458 24.71 12.37 3.00
C ARG A 458 24.26 11.14 3.80
N GLY A 459 23.18 10.48 3.40
CA GLY A 459 22.70 9.27 4.09
C GLY A 459 23.73 8.14 4.15
N TRP A 460 24.60 8.00 3.16
CA TRP A 460 25.61 6.93 3.14
C TRP A 460 26.82 7.16 4.06
N VAL A 461 27.19 8.41 4.35
CA VAL A 461 28.44 8.73 5.07
C VAL A 461 28.28 9.68 6.26
N ASP A 462 27.12 10.33 6.42
CA ASP A 462 26.81 11.26 7.51
C ASP A 462 25.72 10.75 8.47
N SER A 463 25.05 9.64 8.15
CA SER A 463 24.07 9.02 9.05
C SER A 463 24.73 8.00 10.00
N ALA A 464 23.99 7.63 11.04
CA ALA A 464 24.40 6.56 11.97
C ALA A 464 24.40 5.15 11.34
N ALA A 465 24.02 5.01 10.07
CA ALA A 465 24.16 3.74 9.36
C ALA A 465 25.62 3.42 9.01
N TYR A 466 26.52 4.42 8.94
CA TYR A 466 27.91 4.24 8.53
C TYR A 466 28.85 3.98 9.70
N HIS A 467 29.71 2.96 9.58
CA HIS A 467 30.69 2.57 10.59
C HIS A 467 32.01 2.16 9.92
N ASP A 468 32.83 3.14 9.53
CA ASP A 468 34.22 2.95 9.06
C ASP A 468 34.43 1.85 8.00
N GLY A 469 33.54 1.79 7.00
CA GLY A 469 33.57 0.78 5.93
C GLY A 469 32.62 -0.40 6.15
N LEU A 470 31.83 -0.36 7.21
CA LEU A 470 30.64 -1.20 7.42
C LEU A 470 29.38 -0.34 7.40
N TRP A 471 28.24 -0.96 7.11
CA TRP A 471 26.94 -0.31 7.09
C TRP A 471 25.90 -1.13 7.82
N ARG A 472 24.99 -0.44 8.52
CA ARG A 472 23.78 -1.06 9.06
C ARG A 472 22.74 -1.25 7.97
N HIS A 473 21.94 -2.30 8.10
CA HIS A 473 20.72 -2.46 7.29
C HIS A 473 19.72 -1.33 7.57
N ALA A 474 19.49 -1.03 8.85
CA ALA A 474 18.71 0.09 9.33
C ALA A 474 19.29 0.61 10.65
N VAL A 475 19.01 1.87 11.01
CA VAL A 475 19.32 2.44 12.32
C VAL A 475 18.10 2.27 13.22
N TRP A 476 18.25 1.47 14.28
CA TRP A 476 17.20 1.21 15.27
C TRP A 476 17.79 0.66 16.59
N GLY A 477 18.24 1.56 17.46
CA GLY A 477 18.92 1.19 18.71
C GLY A 477 20.09 0.23 18.48
N GLU A 478 20.11 -0.88 19.24
CA GLU A 478 21.12 -1.95 19.11
C GLU A 478 20.80 -2.99 18.01
N SER A 479 19.65 -2.88 17.35
CA SER A 479 19.28 -3.76 16.24
C SER A 479 20.09 -3.44 14.97
N PHE A 480 20.15 -4.42 14.07
CA PHE A 480 20.79 -4.30 12.74
C PHE A 480 22.25 -3.85 12.82
N LEU A 481 23.09 -4.67 13.46
CA LEU A 481 24.51 -4.39 13.63
C LEU A 481 25.21 -4.09 12.29
N PRO A 482 26.26 -3.25 12.31
CA PRO A 482 27.04 -2.94 11.11
C PRO A 482 27.60 -4.19 10.44
N GLN A 483 27.45 -4.28 9.13
CA GLN A 483 27.88 -5.42 8.33
C GLN A 483 28.55 -4.98 7.03
N ARG A 484 29.14 -5.94 6.33
CA ARG A 484 29.75 -5.75 5.02
C ARG A 484 28.66 -5.48 3.98
N ALA A 485 28.93 -4.60 3.03
CA ALA A 485 27.95 -4.18 2.03
C ALA A 485 28.61 -3.81 0.69
N ALA A 486 28.63 -4.76 -0.24
CA ALA A 486 29.13 -4.55 -1.59
C ALA A 486 28.19 -3.66 -2.43
N ASP A 487 26.89 -3.73 -2.16
CA ASP A 487 25.88 -2.87 -2.75
C ASP A 487 26.06 -1.40 -2.34
N ALA A 488 26.32 -1.12 -1.05
CA ALA A 488 26.62 0.23 -0.55
C ALA A 488 27.82 0.83 -1.29
N ALA A 489 28.90 0.06 -1.48
CA ALA A 489 30.05 0.49 -2.26
C ALA A 489 29.69 0.84 -3.72
N ALA A 490 28.83 0.04 -4.37
CA ALA A 490 28.39 0.31 -5.74
C ALA A 490 27.51 1.57 -5.82
N PHE A 491 26.58 1.75 -4.88
CA PHE A 491 25.71 2.92 -4.80
C PHE A 491 26.49 4.21 -4.54
N MET A 492 27.44 4.20 -3.60
CA MET A 492 28.30 5.37 -3.34
C MET A 492 29.24 5.66 -4.50
N ARG A 493 29.77 4.63 -5.19
CA ARG A 493 30.60 4.81 -6.39
C ARG A 493 29.83 5.51 -7.51
N TRP A 494 28.54 5.21 -7.66
CA TRP A 494 27.70 5.94 -8.61
C TRP A 494 27.46 7.38 -8.18
N LEU A 495 27.23 7.65 -6.88
CA LEU A 495 27.00 9.02 -6.39
C LEU A 495 28.25 9.91 -6.43
N SER A 496 29.45 9.33 -6.32
CA SER A 496 30.72 10.07 -6.26
C SER A 496 30.91 10.94 -7.51
N GLY A 497 31.12 12.23 -7.30
CA GLY A 497 31.26 13.25 -8.35
C GLY A 497 29.92 13.82 -8.85
N GLN A 498 28.79 13.44 -8.22
CA GLN A 498 27.44 13.85 -8.60
C GLN A 498 26.63 14.40 -7.41
N SER A 499 27.23 14.60 -6.24
CA SER A 499 26.52 15.12 -5.05
C SER A 499 26.38 16.65 -5.02
N GLY A 500 27.08 17.35 -5.93
CA GLY A 500 27.18 18.82 -5.94
C GLY A 500 28.12 19.39 -4.86
N ASP A 501 28.80 18.54 -4.09
CA ASP A 501 29.74 18.91 -3.02
C ASP A 501 31.01 18.06 -3.14
N ALA A 502 32.10 18.68 -3.58
CA ALA A 502 33.37 17.99 -3.82
C ALA A 502 33.95 17.32 -2.56
N ALA A 503 33.74 17.91 -1.37
CA ALA A 503 34.22 17.33 -0.13
C ALA A 503 33.38 16.10 0.27
N LEU A 504 32.07 16.13 0.00
CA LEU A 504 31.20 14.97 0.16
C LEU A 504 31.56 13.85 -0.84
N ASP A 505 31.86 14.21 -2.08
CA ASP A 505 32.28 13.26 -3.13
C ASP A 505 33.60 12.55 -2.78
N ASP A 506 34.57 13.27 -2.20
CA ASP A 506 35.84 12.71 -1.71
C ASP A 506 35.61 11.74 -0.55
N ARG A 507 34.68 12.06 0.37
CA ARG A 507 34.31 11.18 1.47
C ARG A 507 33.60 9.92 1.01
N LEU A 508 32.70 10.03 0.04
CA LEU A 508 32.08 8.86 -0.61
C LEU A 508 33.14 7.96 -1.23
N ALA A 509 34.11 8.53 -1.98
CA ALA A 509 35.19 7.76 -2.57
C ALA A 509 36.03 7.03 -1.50
N GLY A 510 36.39 7.73 -0.41
CA GLY A 510 37.09 7.12 0.72
C GLY A 510 36.30 5.99 1.39
N ALA A 511 35.00 6.18 1.58
CA ALA A 511 34.11 5.16 2.16
C ALA A 511 33.97 3.93 1.26
N VAL A 512 33.93 4.11 -0.07
CA VAL A 512 33.97 3.00 -1.04
C VAL A 512 35.25 2.18 -0.86
N GLU A 513 36.42 2.80 -0.81
CA GLU A 513 37.70 2.09 -0.63
C GLU A 513 37.78 1.37 0.74
N ALA A 514 37.23 1.96 1.80
CA ALA A 514 37.13 1.29 3.09
C ALA A 514 36.18 0.08 3.03
N GLY A 515 35.00 0.23 2.44
CA GLY A 515 34.03 -0.84 2.30
C GLY A 515 34.53 -2.00 1.45
N LEU A 516 35.23 -1.72 0.34
CA LEU A 516 35.79 -2.77 -0.52
C LEU A 516 36.85 -3.62 0.21
N ARG A 517 37.64 -3.02 1.10
CA ARG A 517 38.57 -3.77 1.97
C ARG A 517 37.82 -4.73 2.89
N GLU A 518 36.71 -4.30 3.48
CA GLU A 518 35.87 -5.15 4.34
C GLU A 518 35.12 -6.23 3.56
N VAL A 519 34.62 -5.93 2.36
CA VAL A 519 33.91 -6.89 1.49
C VAL A 519 34.84 -8.01 1.04
N GLY A 520 36.11 -7.72 0.72
CA GLY A 520 37.12 -8.74 0.44
C GLY A 520 36.70 -9.79 -0.60
N GLY A 521 35.98 -9.38 -1.66
CA GLY A 521 35.50 -10.26 -2.73
C GLY A 521 34.15 -10.96 -2.48
N ARG A 522 33.47 -10.70 -1.36
CA ARG A 522 32.09 -11.19 -1.11
C ARG A 522 31.05 -10.26 -1.76
N TRP A 523 30.93 -10.33 -3.08
CA TRP A 523 30.04 -9.46 -3.86
C TRP A 523 28.53 -9.65 -3.60
N HIS A 524 28.14 -10.59 -2.74
CA HIS A 524 26.76 -10.81 -2.32
C HIS A 524 26.43 -10.18 -0.96
N ASP A 525 27.43 -9.73 -0.19
CA ASP A 525 27.22 -9.02 1.06
C ASP A 525 26.45 -7.71 0.76
N ALA A 526 25.30 -7.51 1.37
CA ALA A 526 24.43 -6.37 1.06
C ALA A 526 23.64 -5.87 2.27
N VAL A 527 23.26 -4.60 2.25
CA VAL A 527 22.37 -3.99 3.26
C VAL A 527 21.03 -3.54 2.68
N SER A 528 20.94 -3.27 1.38
CA SER A 528 19.72 -2.76 0.75
C SER A 528 18.69 -3.87 0.49
N HIS A 529 17.40 -3.54 0.56
CA HIS A 529 16.35 -4.44 0.11
C HIS A 529 16.36 -4.68 -1.41
N VAL A 530 16.98 -3.77 -2.16
CA VAL A 530 17.17 -3.85 -3.61
C VAL A 530 18.68 -3.76 -3.91
N PRO A 531 19.45 -4.84 -3.71
CA PRO A 531 20.91 -4.80 -3.78
C PRO A 531 21.47 -4.76 -5.22
N LEU A 532 20.60 -4.91 -6.23
CA LEU A 532 20.95 -4.96 -7.65
C LEU A 532 22.04 -6.00 -7.98
N ALA A 533 21.96 -7.22 -7.44
CA ALA A 533 22.91 -8.26 -7.81
C ALA A 533 22.84 -8.58 -9.32
N PRO A 534 23.99 -8.82 -10.02
CA PRO A 534 25.36 -8.88 -9.52
C PRO A 534 26.17 -7.58 -9.73
N LEU A 535 25.55 -6.40 -9.64
CA LEU A 535 26.18 -5.10 -9.91
C LEU A 535 27.55 -4.91 -9.25
N PRO A 536 27.76 -5.19 -7.94
CA PRO A 536 29.07 -4.99 -7.33
C PRO A 536 30.18 -5.82 -7.98
N ALA A 537 29.88 -7.05 -8.41
CA ALA A 537 30.85 -7.89 -9.10
C ALA A 537 31.21 -7.33 -10.48
N LEU A 538 30.24 -6.77 -11.21
CA LEU A 538 30.46 -6.15 -12.52
C LEU A 538 31.32 -4.87 -12.43
N VAL A 539 31.19 -4.11 -11.34
CA VAL A 539 31.87 -2.82 -11.17
C VAL A 539 33.26 -2.99 -10.57
N PHE A 540 33.42 -3.86 -9.56
CA PHE A 540 34.65 -3.91 -8.75
C PHE A 540 35.41 -5.24 -8.86
N GLY A 541 34.75 -6.31 -9.29
CA GLY A 541 35.17 -7.67 -8.98
C GLY A 541 35.32 -8.60 -10.19
N ASP A 542 35.39 -9.88 -9.85
CA ASP A 542 35.35 -10.99 -10.80
C ASP A 542 33.97 -11.65 -10.71
N ILE A 543 33.09 -11.33 -11.67
CA ILE A 543 31.76 -11.92 -11.76
C ILE A 543 31.80 -13.44 -11.95
N GLN A 544 32.86 -13.98 -12.55
CA GLN A 544 32.97 -15.43 -12.76
C GLN A 544 33.05 -16.16 -11.43
N ALA A 545 33.98 -15.76 -10.56
CA ALA A 545 34.18 -16.43 -9.27
C ALA A 545 32.93 -16.34 -8.38
N ASP A 546 32.21 -15.21 -8.44
CA ASP A 546 30.92 -15.07 -7.74
C ASP A 546 29.86 -16.02 -8.31
N LEU A 547 29.74 -16.09 -9.63
CA LEU A 547 28.74 -16.91 -10.30
C LEU A 547 29.01 -18.42 -10.13
N GLU A 548 30.27 -18.86 -10.17
CA GLU A 548 30.63 -20.27 -9.93
C GLU A 548 30.18 -20.73 -8.55
N ARG A 549 30.43 -19.92 -7.51
CA ARG A 549 29.95 -20.19 -6.15
C ARG A 549 28.43 -20.26 -6.10
N ARG A 550 27.74 -19.24 -6.62
CA ARG A 550 26.27 -19.17 -6.60
C ARG A 550 25.62 -20.31 -7.39
N LEU A 551 26.23 -20.75 -8.49
CA LEU A 551 25.77 -21.89 -9.27
C LEU A 551 25.92 -23.20 -8.49
N GLY A 552 27.01 -23.37 -7.73
CA GLY A 552 27.18 -24.47 -6.79
C GLY A 552 26.05 -24.52 -5.74
N GLU A 553 25.81 -23.39 -5.07
CA GLU A 553 24.74 -23.24 -4.07
C GLU A 553 23.34 -23.47 -4.67
N ALA A 554 23.09 -22.98 -5.89
CA ALA A 554 21.82 -23.18 -6.58
C ALA A 554 21.55 -24.66 -6.87
N ARG A 555 22.57 -25.41 -7.31
CA ARG A 555 22.46 -26.87 -7.53
C ARG A 555 22.19 -27.62 -6.22
N GLU A 556 22.77 -27.20 -5.11
CA GLU A 556 22.49 -27.78 -3.78
C GLU A 556 21.04 -27.53 -3.36
N ARG A 557 20.56 -26.29 -3.51
CA ARG A 557 19.17 -25.94 -3.21
C ARG A 557 18.16 -26.67 -4.10
N LEU A 558 18.46 -26.83 -5.39
CA LEU A 558 17.63 -27.62 -6.31
C LEU A 558 17.55 -29.09 -5.88
N ARG A 559 18.68 -29.70 -5.48
CA ARG A 559 18.70 -31.06 -4.93
C ARG A 559 17.92 -31.21 -3.63
N ALA A 560 17.90 -30.17 -2.80
CA ALA A 560 17.17 -30.15 -1.53
C ALA A 560 15.68 -29.80 -1.69
N MET A 561 15.24 -29.36 -2.89
CA MET A 561 13.86 -29.01 -3.15
C MET A 561 12.94 -30.24 -2.95
N PRO A 562 11.81 -30.10 -2.25
CA PRO A 562 10.85 -31.19 -2.11
C PRO A 562 10.42 -31.78 -3.46
N ALA A 563 10.14 -33.09 -3.49
CA ALA A 563 9.79 -33.79 -4.73
C ALA A 563 8.56 -33.20 -5.44
N ASP A 564 7.58 -32.71 -4.66
CA ASP A 564 6.40 -32.02 -5.18
C ASP A 564 6.70 -30.59 -5.64
N GLY A 565 7.86 -30.03 -5.30
CA GLY A 565 8.29 -28.68 -5.67
C GLY A 565 7.62 -27.58 -4.83
N VAL A 566 6.98 -27.93 -3.71
CA VAL A 566 6.24 -26.98 -2.86
C VAL A 566 7.09 -26.55 -1.67
N VAL A 567 7.45 -25.27 -1.65
CA VAL A 567 8.12 -24.62 -0.52
C VAL A 567 7.12 -24.41 0.60
N ARG A 568 7.42 -24.97 1.78
CA ARG A 568 6.55 -24.93 2.96
C ARG A 568 7.11 -24.00 4.02
N TYR A 569 6.21 -23.37 4.76
CA TYR A 569 6.51 -22.60 5.95
C TYR A 569 6.95 -23.55 7.06
N GLU A 570 8.07 -23.22 7.67
CA GLU A 570 8.59 -23.89 8.85
C GLU A 570 8.60 -22.88 9.99
N ARG A 571 7.88 -23.24 11.06
CA ARG A 571 7.82 -22.42 12.27
C ARG A 571 9.20 -22.36 12.92
N ARG A 572 9.67 -21.16 13.22
CA ARG A 572 10.88 -20.94 14.02
C ARG A 572 10.63 -21.36 15.47
N GLU A 573 11.61 -22.02 16.08
CA GLU A 573 11.55 -22.39 17.50
C GLU A 573 11.32 -21.14 18.37
N GLY A 574 10.36 -21.21 19.31
CA GLY A 574 9.95 -20.08 20.14
C GLY A 574 9.17 -18.96 19.43
N GLY A 575 9.12 -18.95 18.09
CA GLY A 575 8.40 -17.96 17.30
C GLY A 575 6.90 -18.25 17.15
N PRO A 576 6.12 -17.26 16.68
CA PRO A 576 4.71 -17.45 16.37
C PRO A 576 4.52 -18.42 15.19
N ASP A 577 3.38 -19.10 15.16
CA ASP A 577 3.00 -19.94 14.02
C ASP A 577 2.25 -19.10 12.98
N CYS A 578 3.01 -18.44 12.09
CA CYS A 578 2.45 -17.62 11.01
C CYS A 578 1.48 -18.38 10.10
N ALA A 579 1.55 -19.72 10.01
CA ALA A 579 0.61 -20.51 9.21
C ALA A 579 -0.73 -20.80 9.93
N SER A 580 -0.86 -20.48 11.22
CA SER A 580 -2.02 -20.89 12.04
C SER A 580 -3.39 -20.39 11.55
N THR A 581 -3.43 -19.33 10.74
CA THR A 581 -4.66 -18.79 10.14
C THR A 581 -4.77 -19.03 8.64
N HIS A 582 -3.83 -19.77 8.05
CA HIS A 582 -3.86 -20.14 6.65
C HIS A 582 -4.32 -21.59 6.47
N THR A 583 -5.01 -21.89 5.37
CA THR A 583 -5.55 -23.23 5.10
C THR A 583 -4.47 -24.24 4.71
N ALA A 584 -3.29 -23.75 4.32
CA ALA A 584 -2.11 -24.53 4.00
C ALA A 584 -0.88 -23.96 4.72
N ASN A 585 0.20 -24.73 4.77
CA ASN A 585 1.50 -24.25 5.24
C ASN A 585 2.40 -23.79 4.09
N HIS A 586 1.84 -23.30 2.99
CA HIS A 586 2.59 -22.76 1.86
C HIS A 586 1.82 -21.59 1.23
N ALA A 587 2.53 -20.65 0.60
CA ALA A 587 1.95 -19.50 -0.09
C ALA A 587 2.84 -19.05 -1.25
N ASN A 588 2.27 -18.30 -2.20
CA ASN A 588 2.97 -17.89 -3.42
C ASN A 588 4.16 -16.94 -3.16
N GLY A 589 4.06 -16.02 -2.19
CA GLY A 589 5.15 -15.11 -1.83
C GLY A 589 6.32 -15.81 -1.14
N LEU A 590 6.03 -16.83 -0.31
CA LEU A 590 7.02 -17.68 0.33
C LEU A 590 7.77 -18.52 -0.72
N ALA A 591 7.03 -19.17 -1.62
CA ALA A 591 7.61 -19.96 -2.70
C ALA A 591 8.44 -19.08 -3.65
N ALA A 592 7.91 -17.92 -4.06
CA ALA A 592 8.62 -17.00 -4.93
C ALA A 592 9.95 -16.52 -4.32
N ALA A 593 10.01 -16.25 -3.02
CA ALA A 593 11.24 -15.86 -2.34
C ALA A 593 12.36 -16.89 -2.51
N ALA A 594 12.04 -18.17 -2.39
CA ALA A 594 13.00 -19.25 -2.56
C ALA A 594 13.43 -19.43 -4.02
N LEU A 595 12.51 -19.24 -4.99
CA LEU A 595 12.79 -19.47 -6.39
C LEU A 595 13.47 -18.30 -7.11
N VAL A 596 13.28 -17.05 -6.67
CA VAL A 596 13.89 -15.87 -7.34
C VAL A 596 15.41 -15.99 -7.42
N GLY A 597 16.08 -16.36 -6.32
CA GLY A 597 17.54 -16.52 -6.32
C GLY A 597 18.03 -17.63 -7.26
N LEU A 598 17.26 -18.71 -7.42
CA LEU A 598 17.57 -19.77 -8.38
C LEU A 598 17.38 -19.28 -9.83
N ALA A 599 16.30 -18.54 -10.09
CA ALA A 599 16.02 -17.96 -11.40
C ALA A 599 17.05 -16.90 -11.80
N GLU A 600 17.56 -16.12 -10.86
CA GLU A 600 18.66 -15.17 -11.08
C GLU A 600 19.93 -15.89 -11.52
N VAL A 601 20.36 -16.91 -10.78
CA VAL A 601 21.54 -17.72 -11.14
C VAL A 601 21.36 -18.42 -12.49
N ALA A 602 20.17 -18.94 -12.78
CA ALA A 602 19.85 -19.51 -14.08
C ALA A 602 19.93 -18.47 -15.20
N CYS A 603 19.48 -17.23 -14.97
CA CYS A 603 19.56 -16.13 -15.93
C CYS A 603 20.99 -15.63 -16.16
N TRP A 604 21.81 -15.60 -15.11
CA TRP A 604 23.18 -15.11 -15.16
C TRP A 604 24.16 -16.19 -15.62
N SER A 605 23.77 -17.47 -15.62
CA SER A 605 24.54 -18.56 -16.20
C SER A 605 23.98 -19.00 -17.57
N GLY A 606 24.80 -19.73 -18.31
CA GLY A 606 24.41 -20.50 -19.49
C GLY A 606 24.11 -21.97 -19.16
N ASP A 607 23.89 -22.33 -17.90
CA ASP A 607 23.60 -23.70 -17.50
C ASP A 607 22.16 -24.08 -17.86
N ALA A 608 22.01 -24.85 -18.95
CA ALA A 608 20.72 -25.28 -19.45
C ALA A 608 19.98 -26.24 -18.50
N SER A 609 20.71 -27.00 -17.67
CA SER A 609 20.09 -27.95 -16.72
C SER A 609 19.41 -27.21 -15.58
N VAL A 610 20.13 -26.24 -14.98
CA VAL A 610 19.59 -25.39 -13.91
C VAL A 610 18.42 -24.55 -14.45
N ALA A 611 18.53 -24.00 -15.66
CA ALA A 611 17.43 -23.26 -16.28
C ALA A 611 16.17 -24.12 -16.47
N ALA A 612 16.31 -25.36 -16.96
CA ALA A 612 15.18 -26.27 -17.16
C ALA A 612 14.50 -26.66 -15.83
N GLU A 613 15.28 -26.97 -14.79
CA GLU A 613 14.74 -27.30 -13.47
C GLU A 613 14.00 -26.13 -12.82
N VAL A 614 14.55 -24.92 -12.92
CA VAL A 614 13.89 -23.70 -12.44
C VAL A 614 12.59 -23.43 -13.17
N ILE A 615 12.56 -23.54 -14.51
CA ILE A 615 11.32 -23.38 -15.29
C ILE A 615 10.27 -24.42 -14.86
N ALA A 616 10.66 -25.68 -14.64
CA ALA A 616 9.74 -26.71 -14.17
C ALA A 616 9.17 -26.42 -12.77
N LEU A 617 9.95 -25.78 -11.88
CA LEU A 617 9.46 -25.31 -10.58
C LEU A 617 8.50 -24.13 -10.72
N VAL A 618 8.79 -23.17 -11.60
CA VAL A 618 7.90 -22.04 -11.90
C VAL A 618 6.57 -22.52 -12.51
N ASP A 619 6.60 -23.53 -13.36
CA ASP A 619 5.41 -24.14 -13.93
C ASP A 619 4.52 -24.79 -12.86
N ARG A 620 5.13 -25.54 -11.94
CA ARG A 620 4.43 -26.11 -10.78
C ARG A 620 3.85 -25.02 -9.88
N GLN A 621 4.61 -23.95 -9.63
CA GLN A 621 4.13 -22.80 -8.88
C GLN A 621 2.92 -22.14 -9.56
N THR A 622 2.94 -22.03 -10.88
CA THR A 622 1.83 -21.48 -11.67
C THR A 622 0.58 -22.34 -11.58
N ALA A 623 0.73 -23.67 -11.67
CA ALA A 623 -0.38 -24.60 -11.54
C ALA A 623 -1.03 -24.54 -10.15
N LEU A 624 -0.25 -24.24 -9.11
CA LEU A 624 -0.73 -24.18 -7.73
C LEU A 624 -1.36 -22.83 -7.35
N TYR A 625 -0.82 -21.72 -7.85
CA TYR A 625 -1.19 -20.37 -7.36
C TYR A 625 -1.67 -19.39 -8.42
N GLY A 626 -1.62 -19.77 -9.71
CA GLY A 626 -2.00 -18.88 -10.80
C GLY A 626 -3.42 -18.33 -10.61
N GLY A 627 -3.58 -17.01 -10.71
CA GLY A 627 -4.88 -16.35 -10.51
C GLY A 627 -5.29 -16.13 -9.04
N GLY A 628 -4.46 -16.50 -8.05
CA GLY A 628 -4.73 -16.28 -6.63
C GLY A 628 -4.24 -14.93 -6.09
N VAL A 629 -4.54 -14.65 -4.81
CA VAL A 629 -4.09 -13.42 -4.12
C VAL A 629 -2.60 -13.49 -3.74
N PRO A 630 -1.81 -12.41 -3.87
CA PRO A 630 -0.39 -12.39 -3.49
C PRO A 630 -0.23 -12.44 -1.95
N ARG A 631 0.26 -13.55 -1.38
CA ARG A 631 0.30 -13.80 0.08
C ARG A 631 1.65 -14.28 0.60
N GLY A 632 1.93 -13.97 1.86
CA GLY A 632 2.90 -14.70 2.67
C GLY A 632 4.37 -14.49 2.30
N ALA A 633 4.78 -13.27 1.94
CA ALA A 633 6.19 -12.95 1.69
C ALA A 633 6.97 -12.54 2.96
N GLN A 634 6.28 -12.18 4.05
CA GLN A 634 6.86 -11.62 5.29
C GLN A 634 6.64 -12.49 6.54
N THR A 635 6.72 -13.81 6.38
CA THR A 635 6.37 -14.81 7.41
C THR A 635 7.31 -14.88 8.62
N TRP A 636 8.28 -13.97 8.72
CA TRP A 636 9.03 -13.76 9.96
C TRP A 636 8.19 -13.06 11.04
N GLU A 637 7.16 -12.30 10.63
CA GLU A 637 6.27 -11.60 11.57
C GLU A 637 4.80 -11.51 11.13
N MET A 638 4.54 -11.63 9.82
CA MET A 638 3.19 -11.59 9.26
C MET A 638 2.56 -12.97 9.21
N PRO A 639 1.23 -13.07 9.40
CA PRO A 639 0.49 -14.29 9.08
C PRO A 639 0.75 -14.70 7.63
N LEU A 640 0.96 -16.00 7.40
CA LEU A 640 1.15 -16.58 6.06
C LEU A 640 -0.05 -16.30 5.15
N HIS A 641 -1.22 -16.18 5.77
CA HIS A 641 -2.46 -15.80 5.10
C HIS A 641 -2.39 -14.41 4.47
N THR A 642 -1.58 -13.48 4.96
CA THR A 642 -1.79 -12.05 4.67
C THR A 642 -1.44 -11.62 3.25
N PRO A 643 -2.33 -10.86 2.55
CA PRO A 643 -2.01 -10.24 1.27
C PRO A 643 -0.86 -9.23 1.39
N ASP A 644 0.08 -9.27 0.44
CA ASP A 644 1.38 -8.64 0.56
C ASP A 644 1.94 -8.13 -0.78
N ILE A 645 2.28 -6.84 -0.86
CA ILE A 645 2.89 -6.25 -2.08
C ILE A 645 4.28 -6.84 -2.36
N LEU A 646 5.01 -7.30 -1.35
CA LEU A 646 6.30 -7.96 -1.51
C LEU A 646 6.13 -9.35 -2.16
N ALA A 647 5.00 -10.02 -1.94
CA ALA A 647 4.67 -11.25 -2.68
C ALA A 647 4.46 -10.93 -4.17
N SER A 648 3.71 -9.87 -4.50
CA SER A 648 3.59 -9.38 -5.88
C SER A 648 4.95 -9.06 -6.49
N ALA A 649 5.83 -8.36 -5.77
CA ALA A 649 7.18 -8.03 -6.23
C ALA A 649 8.00 -9.27 -6.61
N ARG A 650 8.05 -10.25 -5.71
CA ARG A 650 8.81 -11.49 -5.92
C ARG A 650 8.23 -12.33 -7.06
N LEU A 651 6.90 -12.39 -7.18
CA LEU A 651 6.23 -13.10 -8.26
C LEU A 651 6.50 -12.43 -9.62
N VAL A 652 6.38 -11.09 -9.72
CA VAL A 652 6.76 -10.35 -10.94
C VAL A 652 8.19 -10.68 -11.34
N ARG A 653 9.15 -10.55 -10.40
CA ARG A 653 10.56 -10.84 -10.65
C ARG A 653 10.77 -12.28 -11.13
N LEU A 654 10.18 -13.26 -10.44
CA LEU A 654 10.29 -14.68 -10.79
C LEU A 654 9.81 -14.96 -12.20
N TYR A 655 8.62 -14.48 -12.56
CA TYR A 655 8.02 -14.74 -13.87
C TYR A 655 8.69 -13.94 -14.99
N THR A 656 9.19 -12.73 -14.72
CA THR A 656 10.02 -11.98 -15.65
C THR A 656 11.32 -12.73 -15.98
N LEU A 657 11.98 -13.32 -14.97
CA LEU A 657 13.18 -14.15 -15.18
C LEU A 657 12.85 -15.47 -15.89
N ALA A 658 11.73 -16.12 -15.55
CA ALA A 658 11.28 -17.32 -16.25
C ALA A 658 10.99 -17.05 -17.73
N TYR A 659 10.40 -15.90 -18.06
CA TYR A 659 10.22 -15.45 -19.44
C TYR A 659 11.55 -15.14 -20.13
N ALA A 660 12.50 -14.53 -19.42
CA ALA A 660 13.84 -14.30 -19.97
C ALA A 660 14.52 -15.61 -20.37
N LEU A 661 14.41 -16.66 -19.54
CA LEU A 661 14.95 -17.99 -19.80
C LEU A 661 14.22 -18.72 -20.93
N SER A 662 12.88 -18.79 -20.88
CA SER A 662 12.12 -19.67 -21.77
C SER A 662 11.64 -19.01 -23.06
N GLY A 663 11.39 -17.70 -23.05
CA GLY A 663 10.69 -17.01 -24.13
C GLY A 663 9.19 -17.34 -24.24
N GLU A 664 8.64 -18.14 -23.32
CA GLU A 664 7.26 -18.62 -23.36
C GLU A 664 6.26 -17.51 -22.96
N PRO A 665 5.29 -17.13 -23.82
CA PRO A 665 4.34 -16.06 -23.54
C PRO A 665 3.54 -16.23 -22.23
N ARG A 666 3.30 -17.47 -21.80
CA ARG A 666 2.61 -17.76 -20.54
C ARG A 666 3.33 -17.23 -19.30
N HIS A 667 4.67 -17.21 -19.29
CA HIS A 667 5.43 -16.64 -18.19
C HIS A 667 5.31 -15.11 -18.16
N LEU A 668 5.35 -14.45 -19.33
CA LEU A 668 5.11 -13.01 -19.42
C LEU A 668 3.69 -12.64 -18.97
N ALA A 669 2.69 -13.45 -19.35
CA ALA A 669 1.31 -13.27 -18.90
C ALA A 669 1.18 -13.38 -17.37
N GLN A 670 1.89 -14.32 -16.74
CA GLN A 670 1.94 -14.41 -15.27
C GLN A 670 2.67 -13.21 -14.66
N ALA A 671 3.79 -12.77 -15.23
CA ALA A 671 4.48 -11.56 -14.74
C ALA A 671 3.58 -10.33 -14.75
N ARG A 672 2.80 -10.14 -15.84
CA ARG A 672 1.78 -9.09 -15.94
C ARG A 672 0.67 -9.23 -14.91
N TYR A 673 0.14 -10.45 -14.73
CA TYR A 673 -0.89 -10.70 -13.73
C TYR A 673 -0.41 -10.29 -12.34
N TRP A 674 0.75 -10.80 -11.91
CA TRP A 674 1.32 -10.48 -10.59
C TRP A 674 1.71 -9.01 -10.47
N ALA A 675 2.10 -8.34 -11.56
CA ALA A 675 2.31 -6.89 -11.56
C ALA A 675 1.01 -6.16 -11.20
N TRP A 676 -0.11 -6.52 -11.82
CA TRP A 676 -1.40 -5.94 -11.47
C TRP A 676 -1.84 -6.21 -10.03
N THR A 677 -1.48 -7.36 -9.44
CA THR A 677 -1.85 -7.66 -8.05
C THR A 677 -1.20 -6.74 -7.00
N GLY A 678 -0.09 -6.06 -7.34
CA GLY A 678 0.56 -5.10 -6.45
C GLY A 678 -0.07 -3.70 -6.49
N VAL A 679 -0.82 -3.37 -7.55
CA VAL A 679 -1.44 -2.05 -7.73
C VAL A 679 -2.41 -1.68 -6.60
N PRO A 680 -3.27 -2.58 -6.09
CA PRO A 680 -4.19 -2.28 -4.97
C PRO A 680 -3.53 -1.86 -3.65
N PHE A 681 -2.21 -1.96 -3.54
CA PHE A 681 -1.44 -1.53 -2.37
C PHE A 681 -0.82 -0.13 -2.55
N VAL A 682 -0.96 0.47 -3.73
CA VAL A 682 -0.36 1.76 -4.08
C VAL A 682 -1.43 2.85 -4.02
N TYR A 683 -1.18 3.91 -3.25
CA TYR A 683 -2.05 5.08 -3.24
C TYR A 683 -2.05 5.78 -4.60
N LEU A 684 -3.09 5.59 -5.40
CA LEU A 684 -3.26 6.21 -6.73
C LEU A 684 -4.21 7.39 -6.72
N ASP A 685 -4.68 7.74 -5.53
CA ASP A 685 -5.53 8.87 -5.23
C ASP A 685 -5.05 9.43 -3.88
N PRO A 686 -4.81 10.75 -3.73
CA PRO A 686 -4.24 11.32 -2.51
C PRO A 686 -5.06 10.93 -1.26
N PRO A 687 -4.46 10.26 -0.26
CA PRO A 687 -5.21 9.82 0.92
C PRO A 687 -5.49 10.93 1.93
N VAL A 688 -4.74 12.03 1.85
CA VAL A 688 -4.85 13.23 2.68
C VAL A 688 -4.59 14.45 1.79
N ASP A 689 -5.04 15.62 2.23
CA ASP A 689 -4.81 16.89 1.51
C ASP A 689 -3.35 17.37 1.57
N ALA A 690 -2.52 16.71 2.40
CA ALA A 690 -1.11 17.03 2.58
C ALA A 690 -0.23 16.50 1.43
N PRO A 691 0.99 17.05 1.21
CA PRO A 691 1.77 16.79 0.00
C PRO A 691 2.27 15.35 -0.19
N VAL A 692 2.53 14.62 0.90
CA VAL A 692 3.05 13.25 0.86
C VAL A 692 1.91 12.25 1.03
N GLY A 693 1.80 11.31 0.10
CA GLY A 693 0.83 10.21 0.17
C GLY A 693 0.52 9.57 -1.18
N LEU A 694 0.60 10.34 -2.27
CA LEU A 694 0.45 9.79 -3.61
C LEU A 694 1.64 8.86 -3.94
N TYR A 695 1.34 7.67 -4.46
CA TYR A 695 2.27 6.55 -4.69
C TYR A 695 2.96 5.99 -3.44
N ALA A 696 2.51 6.38 -2.24
CA ALA A 696 2.84 5.65 -1.03
C ALA A 696 2.34 4.19 -1.15
N THR A 697 3.00 3.26 -0.48
CA THR A 697 2.61 1.83 -0.55
C THR A 697 2.31 1.25 0.82
N ILE A 698 1.21 0.54 0.95
CA ILE A 698 0.94 -0.34 2.10
C ILE A 698 1.70 -1.66 1.86
N ALA A 699 2.44 -2.15 2.85
CA ALA A 699 3.17 -3.42 2.69
C ALA A 699 2.22 -4.62 2.67
N VAL A 700 1.30 -4.67 3.63
CA VAL A 700 0.42 -5.81 3.87
C VAL A 700 -0.97 -5.38 4.30
N LEU A 701 -1.97 -6.19 3.97
CA LEU A 701 -3.36 -5.99 4.43
C LEU A 701 -3.58 -6.73 5.76
N GLY A 702 -2.76 -6.42 6.77
CA GLY A 702 -2.75 -7.14 8.05
C GLY A 702 -1.99 -6.44 9.17
N ALA A 703 -1.63 -7.19 10.21
CA ALA A 703 -0.90 -6.69 11.37
C ALA A 703 0.22 -7.65 11.82
N THR A 704 1.29 -7.09 12.39
CA THR A 704 2.37 -7.88 12.99
C THR A 704 1.81 -8.78 14.08
N HIS A 705 2.06 -10.09 13.92
CA HIS A 705 1.54 -11.13 14.79
C HIS A 705 0.02 -10.98 15.07
N TRP A 706 -0.77 -10.65 14.05
CA TRP A 706 -2.22 -10.38 14.13
C TRP A 706 -2.63 -9.17 14.99
N HIS A 707 -1.72 -8.43 15.61
CA HIS A 707 -2.08 -7.45 16.64
C HIS A 707 -1.54 -6.05 16.34
N ALA A 708 -0.22 -5.86 16.37
CA ALA A 708 0.40 -4.55 16.23
C ALA A 708 1.88 -4.67 15.82
N PRO A 709 2.43 -3.74 15.00
CA PRO A 709 1.71 -2.65 14.33
C PRO A 709 0.63 -3.11 13.36
N PHE A 710 -0.37 -2.27 13.14
CA PHE A 710 -1.47 -2.48 12.18
C PHE A 710 -1.15 -1.69 10.91
N TRP A 711 -0.98 -2.39 9.79
CA TRP A 711 -0.35 -1.82 8.59
C TRP A 711 -1.34 -1.23 7.56
N ILE A 712 -2.63 -1.56 7.68
CA ILE A 712 -3.66 -0.98 6.80
C ILE A 712 -3.80 0.52 7.08
N GLY A 713 -3.58 1.34 6.05
CA GLY A 713 -3.56 2.81 6.15
C GLY A 713 -2.23 3.39 6.64
N LEU A 714 -1.21 2.56 6.85
CA LEU A 714 0.12 2.97 7.28
C LEU A 714 1.15 2.59 6.19
N PRO A 715 1.58 3.55 5.35
CA PRO A 715 2.57 3.28 4.33
C PRO A 715 3.88 2.70 4.87
N VAL A 716 4.37 1.66 4.20
CA VAL A 716 5.67 1.00 4.40
C VAL A 716 6.36 0.95 3.03
N GLN A 717 7.20 1.94 2.76
CA GLN A 717 7.61 2.25 1.39
C GLN A 717 8.67 1.29 0.83
N TRP A 718 9.48 0.67 1.69
CA TRP A 718 10.56 -0.21 1.23
C TRP A 718 10.01 -1.45 0.51
N CYS A 719 8.88 -2.01 0.93
CA CYS A 719 8.18 -3.09 0.21
C CYS A 719 7.76 -2.64 -1.19
N GLY A 720 7.20 -1.43 -1.30
CA GLY A 720 6.89 -0.79 -2.57
C GLY A 720 8.10 -0.61 -3.47
N LEU A 721 9.26 -0.27 -2.91
CA LEU A 721 10.50 -0.09 -3.66
C LEU A 721 11.03 -1.42 -4.23
N VAL A 722 10.84 -2.54 -3.55
CA VAL A 722 11.12 -3.87 -4.12
C VAL A 722 10.17 -4.17 -5.28
N TYR A 723 8.86 -3.89 -5.12
CA TYR A 723 7.87 -4.03 -6.19
C TYR A 723 8.20 -3.14 -7.40
N ARG A 724 8.58 -1.88 -7.18
CA ARG A 724 9.05 -0.95 -8.21
C ARG A 724 10.24 -1.51 -8.99
N SER A 725 11.19 -2.19 -8.35
CA SER A 725 12.33 -2.77 -9.05
C SER A 725 11.88 -3.90 -9.98
N ALA A 726 10.97 -4.75 -9.52
CA ALA A 726 10.39 -5.82 -10.33
C ALA A 726 9.58 -5.27 -11.52
N LEU A 727 8.87 -4.14 -11.34
CA LEU A 727 8.16 -3.45 -12.43
C LEU A 727 9.12 -2.90 -13.50
N LEU A 728 10.26 -2.32 -13.10
CA LEU A 728 11.26 -1.84 -14.05
C LEU A 728 11.87 -2.99 -14.86
N ASP A 729 12.14 -4.12 -14.22
CA ASP A 729 12.60 -5.32 -14.93
C ASP A 729 11.55 -5.83 -15.93
N LEU A 730 10.28 -5.87 -15.52
CA LEU A 730 9.18 -6.25 -16.40
C LEU A 730 9.03 -5.28 -17.57
N ALA A 731 9.10 -3.97 -17.36
CA ALA A 731 8.97 -2.96 -18.40
C ALA A 731 9.96 -3.14 -19.56
N ARG A 732 11.16 -3.68 -19.28
CA ARG A 732 12.17 -3.97 -20.31
C ARG A 732 11.80 -5.13 -21.22
N LEU A 733 10.92 -6.03 -20.79
CA LEU A 733 10.48 -7.22 -21.53
C LEU A 733 9.01 -7.13 -21.98
N ASP A 734 8.20 -6.28 -21.34
CA ASP A 734 6.79 -6.06 -21.61
C ASP A 734 6.56 -4.73 -22.33
N GLY A 735 6.87 -4.69 -23.64
CA GLY A 735 6.72 -3.48 -24.45
C GLY A 735 5.28 -2.95 -24.52
N GLU A 736 4.27 -3.79 -24.28
CA GLU A 736 2.86 -3.42 -24.35
C GLU A 736 2.43 -2.53 -23.17
N HIS A 737 2.96 -2.79 -21.97
CA HIS A 737 2.58 -2.08 -20.74
C HIS A 737 3.75 -1.32 -20.10
N ALA A 738 4.90 -1.22 -20.78
CA ALA A 738 6.12 -0.58 -20.26
C ALA A 738 5.85 0.80 -19.64
N ALA A 739 5.11 1.66 -20.33
CA ALA A 739 4.80 3.01 -19.82
C ALA A 739 3.99 3.01 -18.51
N THR A 740 3.09 2.02 -18.33
CA THR A 740 2.32 1.84 -17.09
C THR A 740 3.25 1.43 -15.95
N TRP A 741 4.11 0.44 -16.19
CA TRP A 741 5.08 -0.05 -15.22
C TRP A 741 6.11 1.02 -14.82
N GLU A 742 6.63 1.76 -15.78
CA GLU A 742 7.56 2.87 -15.57
C GLU A 742 6.90 4.03 -14.79
N ARG A 743 5.62 4.35 -15.08
CA ARG A 743 4.88 5.39 -14.36
C ARG A 743 4.69 5.03 -12.89
N LEU A 744 4.27 3.80 -12.60
CA LEU A 744 4.14 3.28 -11.23
C LEU A 744 5.49 3.28 -10.52
N ALA A 745 6.52 2.74 -11.15
CA ALA A 745 7.88 2.71 -10.61
C ALA A 745 8.42 4.11 -10.29
N THR A 746 8.20 5.08 -11.19
CA THR A 746 8.60 6.48 -10.97
C THR A 746 7.87 7.09 -9.78
N GLY A 747 6.55 6.91 -9.71
CA GLY A 747 5.73 7.42 -8.59
C GLY A 747 6.20 6.88 -7.24
N ILE A 748 6.36 5.56 -7.14
CA ILE A 748 6.80 4.87 -5.90
C ILE A 748 8.20 5.33 -5.47
N THR A 749 9.10 5.55 -6.43
CA THR A 749 10.45 6.08 -6.14
C THR A 749 10.39 7.47 -5.55
N ARG A 750 9.62 8.38 -6.17
CA ARG A 750 9.53 9.77 -5.74
C ARG A 750 8.78 9.92 -4.42
N ALA A 751 7.78 9.07 -4.17
CA ALA A 751 7.14 8.97 -2.86
C ALA A 751 8.16 8.54 -1.78
N GLY A 752 9.03 7.55 -2.06
CA GLY A 752 10.11 7.18 -1.15
C GLY A 752 11.11 8.30 -0.85
N LEU A 753 11.44 9.12 -1.85
CA LEU A 753 12.26 10.32 -1.62
C LEU A 753 11.56 11.34 -0.72
N GLN A 754 10.26 11.59 -0.94
CA GLN A 754 9.48 12.50 -0.09
C GLN A 754 9.38 12.04 1.37
N MET A 755 9.45 10.73 1.62
CA MET A 755 9.40 10.14 2.96
C MET A 755 10.77 10.02 3.64
N THR A 756 11.87 10.15 2.89
CA THR A 756 13.24 10.00 3.41
C THR A 756 13.51 11.04 4.50
N PHE A 757 14.21 10.64 5.57
CA PHE A 757 14.54 11.54 6.68
C PHE A 757 15.32 12.78 6.18
N PRO A 758 14.93 13.99 6.61
CA PRO A 758 15.53 15.23 6.14
C PRO A 758 16.97 15.43 6.65
N LEU A 759 17.68 16.40 6.06
CA LEU A 759 19.11 16.65 6.35
C LEU A 759 19.40 17.16 7.76
N ASP A 760 18.41 17.74 8.43
CA ASP A 760 18.48 18.26 9.81
C ASP A 760 18.31 17.16 10.87
N ASP A 761 17.85 15.95 10.48
CA ASP A 761 17.88 14.77 11.32
C ASP A 761 19.30 14.18 11.34
N ALA A 762 20.11 14.59 12.31
CA ALA A 762 21.55 14.33 12.24
C ALA A 762 21.90 12.83 12.18
N GLU A 763 21.11 12.00 12.86
CA GLU A 763 21.31 10.56 12.98
C GLU A 763 20.77 9.80 11.77
N ARG A 764 19.60 10.19 11.26
CA ARG A 764 18.87 9.42 10.24
C ARG A 764 18.83 10.07 8.87
N ARG A 765 19.43 11.25 8.67
CA ARG A 765 19.42 11.98 7.40
C ARG A 765 19.66 11.07 6.19
N GLY A 766 18.85 11.22 5.15
CA GLY A 766 19.01 10.45 3.91
C GLY A 766 18.67 8.96 4.01
N LEU A 767 18.23 8.48 5.18
CA LEU A 767 17.70 7.13 5.36
C LEU A 767 16.20 7.09 5.06
N LEU A 768 15.70 5.95 4.60
CA LEU A 768 14.28 5.72 4.35
C LEU A 768 13.60 5.23 5.65
N PRO A 769 12.47 5.78 6.09
CA PRO A 769 11.74 5.21 7.22
C PRO A 769 11.14 3.85 6.90
N ASP A 770 10.94 3.03 7.93
CA ASP A 770 10.15 1.80 7.81
C ASP A 770 8.69 2.12 7.50
N PHE A 771 8.10 3.11 8.18
CA PHE A 771 6.73 3.56 7.91
C PHE A 771 6.53 5.08 7.99
N PHE A 772 5.43 5.56 7.40
CA PHE A 772 5.13 6.99 7.30
C PHE A 772 3.73 7.34 7.80
N HIS A 773 3.62 8.30 8.71
CA HIS A 773 2.33 8.77 9.20
C HIS A 773 1.72 9.80 8.23
N LEU A 774 0.74 9.39 7.43
CA LEU A 774 0.09 10.25 6.42
C LEU A 774 -0.50 11.54 7.00
N ARG A 775 -1.26 11.48 8.10
CA ARG A 775 -1.86 12.70 8.68
C ARG A 775 -0.82 13.65 9.29
N ALA A 776 0.17 13.09 9.98
CA ALA A 776 1.22 13.86 10.64
C ALA A 776 2.34 14.31 9.68
N GLN A 777 2.36 13.77 8.45
CA GLN A 777 3.41 13.99 7.45
C GLN A 777 4.82 13.73 8.02
N ARG A 778 4.99 12.60 8.72
CA ARG A 778 6.20 12.29 9.48
C ARG A 778 6.73 10.88 9.21
N PRO A 779 8.05 10.72 8.96
CA PRO A 779 8.72 9.42 8.90
C PRO A 779 8.91 8.81 10.31
N ASP A 780 8.84 7.48 10.42
CA ASP A 780 9.09 6.76 11.69
C ASP A 780 9.53 5.30 11.49
N GLY A 781 9.87 4.62 12.58
CA GLY A 781 10.38 3.26 12.61
C GLY A 781 11.88 3.15 12.25
N PRO A 782 12.40 1.92 12.07
CA PRO A 782 13.77 1.69 11.66
C PRO A 782 14.17 2.53 10.43
N ALA A 783 15.27 3.27 10.52
CA ALA A 783 15.74 4.11 9.42
C ALA A 783 16.64 3.30 8.47
N ILE A 784 16.07 2.82 7.38
CA ILE A 784 16.66 1.92 6.39
C ILE A 784 17.68 2.65 5.52
N ASN A 785 18.77 1.96 5.18
CA ASN A 785 19.85 2.48 4.32
C ASN A 785 19.36 3.13 3.00
N PRO A 786 20.12 4.09 2.43
CA PRO A 786 19.69 4.86 1.25
C PRO A 786 19.53 4.02 -0.02
N GLY A 787 20.22 2.87 -0.11
CA GLY A 787 20.28 2.03 -1.31
C GLY A 787 18.91 1.55 -1.78
N THR A 788 17.99 1.30 -0.84
CA THR A 788 16.63 0.85 -1.15
C THR A 788 15.86 1.86 -2.01
N VAL A 789 16.00 3.17 -1.75
CA VAL A 789 15.40 4.22 -2.60
C VAL A 789 16.24 4.46 -3.85
N GLN A 790 17.56 4.49 -3.69
CA GLN A 790 18.53 4.82 -4.73
C GLN A 790 18.47 3.86 -5.93
N ALA A 791 18.13 2.59 -5.70
CA ALA A 791 18.24 1.49 -6.67
C ALA A 791 17.63 1.74 -8.05
N GLY A 792 16.60 2.57 -8.17
CA GLY A 792 16.20 3.09 -9.48
C GLY A 792 15.82 4.57 -9.47
N LEU A 793 16.52 5.33 -8.63
CA LEU A 793 16.52 6.79 -8.72
C LEU A 793 16.81 7.27 -10.16
N PRO A 794 17.77 6.70 -10.91
CA PRO A 794 18.04 7.15 -12.27
C PRO A 794 16.81 7.07 -13.18
N GLU A 795 16.10 5.94 -13.18
CA GLU A 795 14.91 5.72 -14.01
C GLU A 795 13.78 6.71 -13.68
N ALA A 796 13.59 7.03 -12.41
CA ALA A 796 12.58 8.00 -11.97
C ALA A 796 12.85 9.45 -12.46
N TYR A 797 14.05 9.71 -12.97
CA TYR A 797 14.47 10.97 -13.59
C TYR A 797 14.96 10.81 -15.03
N GLY A 798 14.64 9.68 -15.69
CA GLY A 798 14.95 9.44 -17.10
C GLY A 798 16.45 9.21 -17.40
N GLN A 799 17.27 8.92 -16.40
CA GLN A 799 18.68 8.59 -16.57
C GLN A 799 18.91 7.11 -16.90
N ALA A 800 20.16 6.75 -17.22
CA ALA A 800 20.57 5.37 -17.41
C ALA A 800 20.48 4.59 -16.08
N PRO A 801 19.99 3.33 -16.10
CA PRO A 801 19.86 2.51 -14.90
C PRO A 801 21.23 2.19 -14.28
N LEU A 802 21.26 1.90 -12.98
CA LEU A 802 22.47 1.42 -12.29
C LEU A 802 22.89 0.03 -12.79
N LEU A 803 21.91 -0.83 -13.10
CA LEU A 803 22.10 -2.14 -13.71
C LEU A 803 21.01 -2.32 -14.77
N ASP A 804 21.42 -2.60 -16.01
CA ASP A 804 20.48 -3.00 -17.07
C ASP A 804 20.53 -4.52 -17.28
N PHE A 805 19.37 -5.09 -17.55
CA PHE A 805 19.18 -6.50 -17.86
C PHE A 805 18.37 -6.61 -19.16
N ARG A 806 18.99 -7.19 -20.19
CA ARG A 806 18.39 -7.32 -21.53
C ARG A 806 18.44 -8.76 -22.02
N VAL A 807 17.41 -9.17 -22.73
CA VAL A 807 17.41 -10.40 -23.54
C VAL A 807 17.56 -9.99 -25.00
N VAL A 808 18.59 -10.52 -25.68
CA VAL A 808 18.99 -10.06 -27.02
C VAL A 808 19.13 -11.21 -28.01
N GLY A 809 18.80 -10.91 -29.26
CA GLY A 809 18.92 -11.79 -30.42
C GLY A 809 18.08 -13.08 -30.35
N PRO A 810 18.11 -13.88 -31.43
CA PRO A 810 17.31 -15.10 -31.56
C PRO A 810 17.74 -16.20 -30.58
N ARG A 811 19.00 -16.16 -30.11
CA ARG A 811 19.51 -17.08 -29.08
C ARG A 811 19.15 -16.67 -27.64
N ARG A 812 18.45 -15.54 -27.46
CA ARG A 812 18.03 -15.02 -26.15
C ARG A 812 19.21 -14.89 -25.17
N TRP A 813 20.31 -14.32 -25.63
CA TRP A 813 21.42 -14.01 -24.72
C TRP A 813 20.96 -13.01 -23.68
N ARG A 814 21.35 -13.25 -22.44
CA ARG A 814 20.99 -12.42 -21.30
C ARG A 814 22.19 -11.54 -20.96
N VAL A 815 22.03 -10.23 -21.15
CA VAL A 815 23.10 -9.24 -21.01
C VAL A 815 22.89 -8.42 -19.74
N LEU A 816 23.92 -8.32 -18.91
CA LEU A 816 23.99 -7.49 -17.72
C LEU A 816 25.10 -6.47 -17.89
N ALA A 817 24.82 -5.20 -17.60
CA ALA A 817 25.84 -4.14 -17.60
C ALA A 817 25.56 -3.08 -16.53
N PRO A 818 26.62 -2.48 -15.93
CA PRO A 818 26.50 -1.32 -15.05
C PRO A 818 26.25 -0.06 -15.89
N GLY A 819 25.02 0.12 -16.36
CA GLY A 819 24.62 1.19 -17.28
C GLY A 819 23.67 0.68 -18.36
N ARG A 820 23.39 1.51 -19.36
CA ARG A 820 22.39 1.21 -20.39
C ARG A 820 22.93 0.24 -21.43
N VAL A 821 22.09 -0.72 -21.84
CA VAL A 821 22.35 -1.60 -22.99
C VAL A 821 21.24 -1.44 -24.01
N THR A 822 21.60 -1.07 -25.24
CA THR A 822 20.68 -0.90 -26.37
C THR A 822 21.05 -1.89 -27.48
N PRO A 823 20.21 -2.90 -27.76
CA PRO A 823 20.41 -3.78 -28.91
C PRO A 823 20.30 -2.98 -30.21
N LEU A 824 21.27 -3.15 -31.12
CA LEU A 824 21.30 -2.43 -32.40
C LEU A 824 20.85 -3.34 -33.55
N GLU A 825 21.49 -4.50 -33.70
CA GLU A 825 21.20 -5.42 -34.80
C GLU A 825 21.65 -6.86 -34.49
N ASP A 826 20.89 -7.82 -35.03
CA ASP A 826 21.30 -9.22 -35.11
C ASP A 826 22.29 -9.40 -36.26
N MET A 827 23.45 -9.99 -35.98
CA MET A 827 24.53 -10.19 -36.94
C MET A 827 24.52 -11.62 -37.51
N PRO A 828 24.60 -11.85 -38.82
CA PRO A 828 24.79 -13.20 -39.37
C PRO A 828 26.26 -13.68 -39.29
N PRO A 829 26.56 -14.98 -39.04
CA PRO A 829 25.64 -16.08 -38.76
C PRO A 829 25.47 -16.31 -37.24
N GLY A 830 24.76 -15.41 -36.55
CA GLY A 830 24.43 -15.57 -35.13
C GLY A 830 25.38 -14.80 -34.21
N GLY A 831 25.43 -13.50 -34.37
CA GLY A 831 26.01 -12.55 -33.44
C GLY A 831 25.02 -11.46 -33.08
N ILE A 832 25.44 -10.53 -32.24
CA ILE A 832 24.67 -9.36 -31.83
C ILE A 832 25.60 -8.14 -31.82
N ARG A 833 25.07 -6.99 -32.21
CA ARG A 833 25.68 -5.68 -31.97
C ARG A 833 24.86 -4.92 -30.94
N LEU A 834 25.54 -4.44 -29.91
CA LEU A 834 24.95 -3.74 -28.76
C LEU A 834 25.66 -2.39 -28.59
N ARG A 835 24.91 -1.33 -28.31
CA ARG A 835 25.47 -0.11 -27.72
C ARG A 835 25.47 -0.27 -26.20
N VAL A 836 26.63 -0.09 -25.58
CA VAL A 836 26.78 -0.13 -24.13
C VAL A 836 27.23 1.24 -23.65
N GLU A 837 26.52 1.78 -22.66
CA GLU A 837 26.79 3.09 -22.06
C GLU A 837 26.97 2.88 -20.54
N PRO A 838 28.16 2.41 -20.12
CA PRO A 838 28.44 2.16 -18.72
C PRO A 838 28.53 3.50 -17.96
N TRP A 839 28.00 3.53 -16.74
CA TRP A 839 28.16 4.70 -15.86
C TRP A 839 29.51 4.75 -15.12
N PRO A 840 30.23 3.63 -14.82
CA PRO A 840 31.55 3.72 -14.22
C PRO A 840 32.57 4.39 -15.16
N THR A 841 33.40 5.27 -14.60
CA THR A 841 34.52 5.90 -15.33
C THR A 841 35.77 5.01 -15.38
N THR A 842 35.84 4.01 -14.50
CA THR A 842 36.83 2.93 -14.47
C THR A 842 36.37 1.74 -15.31
N PRO A 843 37.30 0.87 -15.76
CA PRO A 843 36.92 -0.35 -16.47
C PRO A 843 35.95 -1.20 -15.65
N CYS A 844 34.89 -1.69 -16.30
CA CYS A 844 33.86 -2.54 -15.71
C CYS A 844 33.54 -3.70 -16.66
N ASP A 845 32.86 -4.71 -16.12
CA ASP A 845 32.49 -5.90 -16.87
C ASP A 845 31.06 -5.78 -17.43
N VAL A 846 30.88 -6.25 -18.67
CA VAL A 846 29.59 -6.59 -19.27
C VAL A 846 29.51 -8.10 -19.38
N HIS A 847 28.42 -8.67 -18.88
CA HIS A 847 28.25 -10.11 -18.79
C HIS A 847 27.15 -10.60 -19.73
N LEU A 848 27.47 -11.58 -20.56
CA LEU A 848 26.55 -12.22 -21.50
C LEU A 848 26.40 -13.70 -21.15
N ALA A 849 25.21 -14.10 -20.72
CA ALA A 849 24.89 -15.48 -20.42
C ALA A 849 24.20 -16.17 -21.61
N GLY A 850 24.55 -17.43 -21.87
CA GLY A 850 24.04 -18.24 -22.99
C GLY A 850 24.95 -18.29 -24.21
N VAL A 851 26.18 -17.78 -24.07
CA VAL A 851 27.24 -17.89 -25.07
C VAL A 851 27.93 -19.24 -24.88
N GLN A 852 27.42 -20.27 -25.57
CA GLN A 852 27.82 -21.66 -25.35
C GLN A 852 29.16 -21.99 -26.02
N LYS A 853 29.41 -21.36 -27.17
CA LYS A 853 30.65 -21.52 -27.93
C LYS A 853 31.52 -20.28 -27.78
N ALA A 854 32.83 -20.47 -27.89
CA ALA A 854 33.76 -19.36 -27.92
C ALA A 854 33.42 -18.46 -29.13
N PRO A 855 33.21 -17.15 -28.92
CA PRO A 855 32.93 -16.23 -30.02
C PRO A 855 34.03 -16.27 -31.08
N SER A 856 33.63 -16.37 -32.35
CA SER A 856 34.55 -16.27 -33.49
C SER A 856 35.09 -14.85 -33.71
N ALA A 857 34.35 -13.82 -33.29
CA ALA A 857 34.83 -12.44 -33.27
C ALA A 857 34.17 -11.61 -32.16
N ILE A 858 34.97 -10.75 -31.52
CA ILE A 858 34.50 -9.71 -30.59
C ILE A 858 35.15 -8.39 -30.98
N THR A 859 34.35 -7.35 -31.20
CA THR A 859 34.85 -6.00 -31.49
C THR A 859 34.23 -4.99 -30.54
N TRP A 860 35.02 -3.98 -30.18
CA TRP A 860 34.62 -2.89 -29.31
C TRP A 860 35.09 -1.56 -29.91
N THR A 861 34.18 -0.59 -30.01
CA THR A 861 34.48 0.73 -30.61
C THR A 861 34.79 1.84 -29.60
N GLY A 862 34.82 1.52 -28.30
CA GLY A 862 35.13 2.50 -27.27
C GLY A 862 36.61 2.90 -27.24
N ALA A 863 36.93 3.87 -26.37
CA ALA A 863 38.23 4.56 -26.36
C ALA A 863 39.42 3.64 -26.07
N GLU A 864 39.21 2.59 -25.26
CA GLU A 864 40.23 1.60 -24.93
C GLU A 864 39.82 0.21 -25.44
N PRO A 865 40.76 -0.62 -25.92
CA PRO A 865 40.47 -1.99 -26.33
C PRO A 865 39.81 -2.79 -25.20
N ALA A 866 38.74 -3.52 -25.52
CA ALA A 866 38.10 -4.42 -24.57
C ALA A 866 38.92 -5.70 -24.40
N THR A 867 38.95 -6.24 -23.18
CA THR A 867 39.42 -7.60 -22.91
C THR A 867 38.22 -8.50 -22.65
N HIS A 868 38.30 -9.77 -23.04
CA HIS A 868 37.18 -10.68 -22.87
C HIS A 868 37.63 -12.05 -22.38
N ARG A 869 36.70 -12.78 -21.78
CA ARG A 869 36.90 -14.15 -21.33
C ARG A 869 35.63 -14.95 -21.59
N HIS A 870 35.77 -16.04 -22.36
CA HIS A 870 34.70 -17.02 -22.53
C HIS A 870 34.81 -18.10 -21.45
N HIS A 871 33.70 -18.40 -20.81
CA HIS A 871 33.58 -19.35 -19.72
C HIS A 871 32.72 -20.52 -20.18
N ALA A 872 33.30 -21.46 -20.92
CA ALA A 872 32.56 -22.58 -21.50
C ALA A 872 31.80 -23.41 -20.46
N ALA A 873 32.37 -23.64 -19.27
CA ALA A 873 31.71 -24.38 -18.18
C ALA A 873 30.47 -23.67 -17.62
N LEU A 874 30.41 -22.34 -17.75
CA LEU A 874 29.28 -21.52 -17.33
C LEU A 874 28.40 -21.13 -18.52
N GLY A 875 28.79 -21.40 -19.77
CA GLY A 875 28.11 -20.90 -20.98
C GLY A 875 27.98 -19.38 -21.02
N CYS A 876 29.03 -18.65 -20.62
CA CYS A 876 29.02 -17.19 -20.50
C CYS A 876 30.21 -16.52 -21.20
N LEU A 877 30.06 -15.24 -21.51
CA LEU A 877 31.11 -14.34 -21.98
C LEU A 877 31.15 -13.09 -21.10
N THR A 878 32.31 -12.78 -20.55
CA THR A 878 32.55 -11.53 -19.83
C THR A 878 33.42 -10.63 -20.71
N VAL A 879 32.99 -9.39 -20.91
CA VAL A 879 33.73 -8.37 -21.68
C VAL A 879 34.01 -7.18 -20.77
N ARG A 880 35.27 -6.96 -20.46
CA ARG A 880 35.72 -5.80 -19.69
C ARG A 880 35.96 -4.63 -20.63
N LEU A 881 35.27 -3.53 -20.37
CA LEU A 881 35.26 -2.34 -21.21
C LEU A 881 35.35 -1.05 -20.39
N ARG A 882 35.67 0.06 -21.07
CA ARG A 882 35.73 1.40 -20.47
C ARG A 882 35.02 2.41 -21.37
N GLY A 883 34.12 3.18 -20.78
CA GLY A 883 33.35 4.22 -21.47
C GLY A 883 32.30 3.67 -22.44
N PRO A 884 31.53 4.56 -23.09
CA PRO A 884 30.49 4.17 -24.03
C PRO A 884 31.07 3.71 -25.37
N GLY A 885 30.36 2.81 -26.05
CA GLY A 885 30.77 2.27 -27.34
C GLY A 885 29.84 1.16 -27.84
N GLU A 886 30.22 0.55 -28.96
CA GLU A 886 29.50 -0.56 -29.57
C GLU A 886 30.29 -1.85 -29.40
N LEU A 887 29.63 -2.86 -28.84
CA LEU A 887 30.12 -4.21 -28.67
C LEU A 887 29.48 -5.10 -29.72
N THR A 888 30.29 -5.70 -30.60
CA THR A 888 29.83 -6.77 -31.49
C THR A 888 30.38 -8.09 -31.00
N VAL A 889 29.52 -9.10 -30.88
CA VAL A 889 29.90 -10.49 -30.53
C VAL A 889 29.34 -11.41 -31.60
N ILE A 890 30.19 -12.20 -32.26
CA ILE A 890 29.81 -13.19 -33.26
C ILE A 890 30.19 -14.57 -32.72
N GLU A 891 29.20 -15.46 -32.58
CA GLU A 891 29.42 -16.84 -32.17
C GLU A 891 29.71 -17.74 -33.38
#